data_AF-A0A7L3LDS4-F1
#
_entry.id   AF-A0A7L3LDS4-F1
#
_cell.length_a   1.000
_cell.length_b   1.000
_cell.length_c   1.000
_cell.angle_alpha   90.00
_cell.angle_beta   90.00
_cell.angle_gamma   90.00
#
_symmetry.space_group_name_H-M   'P 1'
#
loop_
_entity.id
_entity.type
_entity.pdbx_description
1 polymer ?
#
loop_
_entity_poly.entity_id
_entity_poly.type
_entity_poly.pdbx_seq_one_letter_code
_entity_poly.pdbx_strand_id
1 'polypeptide(L)'
;RQSAELNKLRQDYARLMNELGEKSNKLQQEELQKKNAEQGVAQLKVQLQDAERRWEEIQAYLRKRTAEHEAAQQGIKLVAKDNEIQSLHSKLTDTMVSKQQLEQRMLQLMEAEQKRATAEDSMQMQVQELIEQNDALNAQLQKFHSQMAAQTSASVLAEELHKVIAEKDKQIKQMEESLGNEHANLTSKEEELKVLQNMNLSLKSEVQKLQALTNEQAAAAHELERMQKSVHIKDDKIRALEDQLREELAQISNTKEEFKVLKDQNATLQAEVQKLQTLLSEQVGPVLTEANKDLLEQMEKSMRERDDKIKTVEELLEAGLIQVANKEEELKALRTENSSLRKELQSLQIQQSEQVSFQSLVEELQKVIHEKDGKIKSVEELLQAEILKVASKEKTVQALTQEIEALKEEVGNSQLEMEKQVSIASQVKELQTLLKGKEKQVKTMEALLEEKEKEIVKKGEWVQVSLLGILKANFCCGVVTWTFLNFSDFSLKGQKDTIAQLTNKVQELEQQNVQQLRQVCSVVLKMFLLKGEEEQMKKLKAVVEEKEREIASQVKQLQDLQKQNESFKAQIQELRRENCKQASLVVQSEELLQAIAGKEKEIVSLQNELATQRNAFEQQRKKNNDLREKNWEAMEALASTEKLLQDKVNKTAKEKQQHLEAAEVETRQLLQKLFPKVSLPSNMSHSEWICGFEKLAREYLKEASGSEDAKAMEQKLKEAEEMHILLQLECEKYKSVLAETEGILQRLQRSVEEEESKWKIKVEESQKELKQMRSSVVSLEHEVERLKEEIKEVENLKKEREHLESELEKAEIERSTYVSEVRELKDLLTELQKKLDDSYSEAVRQNEELNLLKTQLNETLSKLKVDQNERQKVAGDLPKAQESLASLEREIGKVVGDANVIENSDVCTESELTDKRRNVAVNLNQDVGHLKKLLVSVSQMLSKGREHYQLVG
;
A
#
# COMPACT_ATOMS: atom_id res chain seq x y z
N ARG A 1 27.80 51.85 -39.30
CA ARG A 1 26.86 51.51 -38.20
C ARG A 1 25.43 51.36 -38.72
N GLN A 2 24.81 52.42 -39.24
CA GLN A 2 23.44 52.37 -39.81
C GLN A 2 23.24 51.30 -40.91
N SER A 3 24.21 51.09 -41.81
CA SER A 3 24.13 50.03 -42.82
C SER A 3 24.18 48.60 -42.23
N ALA A 4 24.89 48.39 -41.12
CA ALA A 4 24.94 47.09 -40.44
C ALA A 4 23.64 46.80 -39.68
N GLU A 5 23.05 47.81 -39.04
CA GLU A 5 21.73 47.71 -38.42
C GLU A 5 20.64 47.45 -39.46
N LEU A 6 20.70 48.10 -40.62
CA LEU A 6 19.75 47.90 -41.70
C LEU A 6 19.87 46.49 -42.33
N ASN A 7 21.08 45.95 -42.42
CA ASN A 7 21.30 44.56 -42.84
C ASN A 7 20.79 43.55 -41.80
N LYS A 8 20.99 43.81 -40.51
CA LYS A 8 20.45 42.98 -39.43
C LYS A 8 18.91 42.98 -39.45
N LEU A 9 18.30 44.15 -39.64
CA LEU A 9 16.84 44.25 -39.75
C LEU A 9 16.28 43.49 -40.96
N ARG A 10 16.99 43.52 -42.11
CA ARG A 10 16.62 42.72 -43.30
C ARG A 10 16.75 41.23 -43.05
N GLN A 11 17.76 40.81 -42.29
CA GLN A 11 17.98 39.40 -41.95
C GLN A 11 16.93 38.89 -40.95
N ASP A 12 16.57 39.70 -39.95
CA ASP A 12 15.52 39.37 -39.00
C ASP A 12 14.13 39.36 -39.67
N TYR A 13 13.87 40.28 -40.61
CA TYR A 13 12.67 40.26 -41.44
C TYR A 13 12.59 39.00 -42.31
N ALA A 14 13.70 38.59 -42.93
CA ALA A 14 13.75 37.35 -43.70
C ALA A 14 13.53 36.10 -42.84
N ARG A 15 14.08 36.06 -41.61
CA ARG A 15 13.86 34.98 -40.66
C ARG A 15 12.38 34.89 -40.25
N LEU A 16 11.77 36.02 -39.89
CA LEU A 16 10.35 36.08 -39.53
C LEU A 16 9.43 35.68 -40.68
N MET A 17 9.76 36.06 -41.92
CA MET A 17 8.99 35.64 -43.10
C MET A 17 9.09 34.13 -43.34
N ASN A 18 10.24 33.51 -43.09
CA ASN A 18 10.39 32.06 -43.18
C ASN A 18 9.62 31.33 -42.06
N GLU A 19 9.71 31.82 -40.83
CA GLU A 19 8.94 31.26 -39.69
C GLU A 19 7.42 31.37 -39.92
N LEU A 20 6.97 32.49 -40.52
CA LEU A 20 5.57 32.68 -40.90
C LEU A 20 5.15 31.70 -42.01
N GLY A 21 6.01 31.47 -43.00
CA GLY A 21 5.79 30.49 -44.06
C GLY A 21 5.70 29.04 -43.52
N GLU A 22 6.61 28.67 -42.62
CA GLU A 22 6.59 27.35 -41.97
C GLU A 22 5.34 27.14 -41.11
N LYS A 23 4.93 28.16 -40.34
CA LYS A 23 3.68 28.11 -39.56
C LYS A 23 2.45 28.02 -40.46
N SER A 24 2.42 28.76 -41.57
CA SER A 24 1.33 28.68 -42.55
C SER A 24 1.22 27.30 -43.19
N ASN A 25 2.36 26.67 -43.52
CA ASN A 25 2.40 25.33 -44.09
C ASN A 25 1.96 24.27 -43.08
N LYS A 26 2.39 24.39 -41.81
CA LYS A 26 1.93 23.50 -40.72
C LYS A 26 0.41 23.62 -40.50
N LEU A 27 -0.12 24.84 -40.50
CA LEU A 27 -1.56 25.07 -40.37
C LEU A 27 -2.35 24.42 -41.52
N GLN A 28 -1.88 24.55 -42.76
CA GLN A 28 -2.50 23.87 -43.90
C GLN A 28 -2.43 22.34 -43.80
N GLN A 29 -1.34 21.81 -43.26
CA GLN A 29 -1.18 20.37 -43.05
C GLN A 29 -2.12 19.85 -41.95
N GLU A 30 -2.30 20.61 -40.87
CA GLU A 30 -3.26 20.30 -39.81
C GLU A 30 -4.71 20.37 -40.32
N GLU A 31 -5.06 21.36 -41.15
CA GLU A 31 -6.39 21.43 -41.78
C GLU A 31 -6.66 20.23 -42.71
N LEU A 32 -5.64 19.75 -43.43
CA LEU A 32 -5.77 18.56 -44.28
C LEU A 32 -5.97 17.28 -43.43
N GLN A 33 -5.21 17.15 -42.34
CA GLN A 33 -5.38 16.03 -41.40
C GLN A 33 -6.75 16.05 -40.73
N LYS A 34 -7.24 17.24 -40.34
CA LYS A 34 -8.59 17.42 -39.79
C LYS A 34 -9.66 16.99 -40.79
N LYS A 35 -9.57 17.40 -42.06
CA LYS A 35 -10.51 16.97 -43.11
C LYS A 35 -10.51 15.45 -43.32
N ASN A 36 -9.33 14.82 -43.31
CA ASN A 36 -9.23 13.37 -43.41
C ASN A 36 -9.86 12.65 -42.21
N ALA A 37 -9.66 13.18 -41.00
CA ALA A 37 -10.29 12.65 -39.78
C ALA A 37 -11.82 12.82 -39.81
N GLU A 38 -12.32 13.98 -40.22
CA GLU A 38 -13.76 14.24 -40.39
C GLU A 38 -14.40 13.29 -41.42
N GLN A 39 -13.69 12.98 -42.51
CA GLN A 39 -14.15 12.03 -43.53
C GLN A 39 -14.17 10.58 -42.99
N GLY A 40 -13.19 10.20 -42.17
CA GLY A 40 -13.16 8.91 -41.46
C GLY A 40 -14.32 8.76 -40.46
N VAL A 41 -14.62 9.82 -39.70
CA VAL A 41 -15.77 9.85 -38.78
C VAL A 41 -17.09 9.72 -39.55
N ALA A 42 -17.22 10.37 -40.69
CA ALA A 42 -18.41 10.23 -41.54
C ALA A 42 -18.59 8.79 -42.06
N GLN A 43 -17.51 8.11 -42.47
CA GLN A 43 -17.57 6.69 -42.87
C GLN A 43 -17.96 5.76 -41.72
N LEU A 44 -17.39 5.94 -40.53
CA LEU A 44 -17.73 5.15 -39.36
C LEU A 44 -19.20 5.34 -38.95
N LYS A 45 -19.74 6.55 -39.11
CA LYS A 45 -21.15 6.83 -38.85
C LYS A 45 -22.09 6.08 -39.80
N VAL A 46 -21.72 5.95 -41.07
CA VAL A 46 -22.48 5.15 -42.05
C VAL A 46 -22.39 3.66 -41.71
N GLN A 47 -21.23 3.16 -41.32
CA GLN A 47 -21.08 1.75 -40.90
C GLN A 47 -21.91 1.43 -39.65
N LEU A 48 -22.01 2.37 -38.70
CA LEU A 48 -22.83 2.21 -37.50
C LEU A 48 -24.32 2.12 -37.86
N GLN A 49 -24.81 3.00 -38.75
CA GLN A 49 -26.20 2.95 -39.23
C GLN A 49 -26.52 1.65 -39.98
N ASP A 50 -25.59 1.14 -40.79
CA ASP A 50 -25.77 -0.15 -41.47
C ASP A 50 -25.78 -1.33 -40.49
N ALA A 51 -24.98 -1.28 -39.41
CA ALA A 51 -24.99 -2.29 -38.37
C ALA A 51 -26.30 -2.27 -37.57
N GLU A 52 -26.82 -1.08 -37.24
CA GLU A 52 -28.13 -0.91 -36.59
C GLU A 52 -29.26 -1.48 -37.47
N ARG A 53 -29.25 -1.18 -38.78
CA ARG A 53 -30.24 -1.70 -39.73
C ARG A 53 -30.20 -3.24 -39.82
N ARG A 54 -29.00 -3.84 -39.84
CA ARG A 54 -28.83 -5.30 -39.81
C ARG A 54 -29.33 -5.92 -38.51
N TRP A 55 -29.12 -5.23 -37.38
CA TRP A 55 -29.63 -5.69 -36.09
C TRP A 55 -31.16 -5.68 -36.03
N GLU A 56 -31.80 -4.63 -36.57
CA GLU A 56 -33.26 -4.56 -36.68
C GLU A 56 -33.83 -5.65 -37.59
N GLU A 57 -33.16 -5.96 -38.71
CA GLU A 57 -33.53 -7.08 -39.60
C GLU A 57 -33.46 -8.44 -38.88
N ILE A 58 -32.41 -8.67 -38.07
CA ILE A 58 -32.27 -9.90 -37.27
C ILE A 58 -33.37 -9.99 -36.21
N GLN A 59 -33.66 -8.89 -35.51
CA GLN A 59 -34.74 -8.85 -34.52
C GLN A 59 -36.11 -9.12 -35.16
N ALA A 60 -36.38 -8.57 -36.34
CA ALA A 60 -37.60 -8.84 -37.10
C ALA A 60 -37.69 -10.32 -37.53
N TYR A 61 -36.57 -10.90 -37.99
CA TYR A 61 -36.49 -12.31 -38.35
C TYR A 61 -36.78 -13.23 -37.16
N LEU A 62 -36.19 -12.96 -35.99
CA LEU A 62 -36.42 -13.73 -34.77
C LEU A 62 -37.89 -13.69 -34.35
N ARG A 63 -38.52 -12.51 -34.32
CA ARG A 63 -39.95 -12.37 -34.01
C ARG A 63 -40.84 -13.16 -34.97
N LYS A 64 -40.53 -13.14 -36.27
CA LYS A 64 -41.26 -13.92 -37.27
C LYS A 64 -41.15 -15.43 -37.01
N ARG A 65 -39.94 -15.90 -36.69
CA ARG A 65 -39.69 -17.33 -36.43
C ARG A 65 -40.36 -17.81 -35.13
N THR A 66 -40.43 -16.95 -34.12
CA THR A 66 -41.19 -17.23 -32.89
C THR A 66 -42.69 -17.33 -33.16
N ALA A 67 -43.24 -16.43 -33.98
CA ALA A 67 -44.66 -16.48 -34.36
C ALA A 67 -45.00 -17.72 -35.22
N GLU A 68 -44.11 -18.14 -36.12
CA GLU A 68 -44.26 -19.39 -36.90
C GLU A 68 -44.20 -20.63 -36.00
N HIS A 69 -43.35 -20.64 -34.98
CA HIS A 69 -43.27 -21.73 -34.00
C HIS A 69 -44.53 -21.81 -33.13
N GLU A 70 -45.08 -20.68 -32.69
CA GLU A 70 -46.34 -20.63 -31.94
C GLU A 70 -47.54 -21.07 -32.80
N ALA A 71 -47.55 -20.71 -34.09
CA ALA A 71 -48.56 -21.18 -35.05
C ALA A 71 -48.47 -22.69 -35.31
N ALA A 72 -47.26 -23.26 -35.40
CA ALA A 72 -47.05 -24.70 -35.54
C ALA A 72 -47.52 -25.49 -34.30
N GLN A 73 -47.47 -24.89 -33.11
CA GLN A 73 -47.89 -25.52 -31.85
C GLN A 73 -49.42 -25.58 -31.67
N GLN A 74 -50.22 -24.81 -32.42
CA GLN A 74 -51.68 -24.85 -32.38
C GLN A 74 -52.32 -25.73 -33.47
N GLY A 75 -51.53 -26.32 -34.38
CA GLY A 75 -52.01 -26.96 -35.61
C GLY A 75 -52.14 -28.49 -35.62
N ILE A 76 -52.08 -29.21 -34.49
CA ILE A 76 -52.16 -30.69 -34.50
C ILE A 76 -53.37 -31.20 -33.71
N LYS A 77 -54.53 -31.27 -34.39
CA LYS A 77 -55.65 -32.16 -34.03
C LYS A 77 -56.53 -32.51 -35.24
N LEU A 78 -56.67 -33.84 -35.46
CA LEU A 78 -57.76 -34.61 -36.13
C LEU A 78 -57.86 -34.71 -37.68
N VAL A 79 -57.91 -35.96 -38.23
CA VAL A 79 -59.10 -36.67 -38.83
C VAL A 79 -58.73 -37.85 -39.80
N ALA A 80 -59.58 -38.91 -39.78
CA ALA A 80 -59.94 -39.96 -40.80
C ALA A 80 -59.26 -41.35 -40.74
N LYS A 81 -59.91 -42.52 -40.93
CA LYS A 81 -61.32 -42.93 -41.22
C LYS A 81 -61.49 -44.48 -41.10
N ASP A 82 -62.71 -44.92 -40.80
CA ASP A 82 -63.26 -46.30 -40.82
C ASP A 82 -63.43 -46.95 -42.22
N ASN A 83 -63.45 -48.31 -42.31
CA ASN A 83 -64.49 -49.14 -42.98
C ASN A 83 -64.01 -50.55 -43.41
N GLU A 84 -64.15 -51.59 -42.56
CA GLU A 84 -63.98 -52.98 -43.03
C GLU A 84 -64.70 -54.07 -42.19
N ILE A 85 -65.89 -53.78 -41.66
CA ILE A 85 -66.64 -54.73 -40.81
C ILE A 85 -67.95 -55.25 -41.44
N GLN A 86 -68.34 -54.79 -42.64
CA GLN A 86 -69.63 -55.20 -43.28
C GLN A 86 -69.51 -56.06 -44.56
N SER A 87 -68.33 -56.57 -44.92
CA SER A 87 -68.17 -57.45 -46.10
C SER A 87 -68.15 -58.96 -45.76
N LEU A 88 -68.12 -59.32 -44.47
CA LEU A 88 -67.89 -60.70 -44.01
C LEU A 88 -69.12 -61.62 -44.02
N HIS A 89 -70.31 -61.14 -44.41
CA HIS A 89 -71.54 -61.95 -44.37
C HIS A 89 -71.97 -62.59 -45.70
N SER A 90 -71.32 -62.27 -46.83
CA SER A 90 -71.68 -62.85 -48.14
C SER A 90 -70.79 -64.02 -48.58
N LYS A 91 -69.76 -64.39 -47.80
CA LYS A 91 -68.67 -65.32 -48.16
C LYS A 91 -68.90 -66.79 -47.76
N LEU A 92 -70.08 -67.17 -47.26
CA LEU A 92 -70.32 -68.51 -46.72
C LEU A 92 -70.94 -69.52 -47.71
N THR A 93 -71.37 -69.09 -48.89
CA THR A 93 -72.10 -69.99 -49.82
C THR A 93 -71.30 -70.41 -51.07
N ASP A 94 -70.27 -69.64 -51.48
CA ASP A 94 -69.38 -70.00 -52.61
C ASP A 94 -68.07 -70.69 -52.16
N THR A 95 -67.98 -71.04 -50.88
CA THR A 95 -66.80 -71.59 -50.20
C THR A 95 -66.57 -73.09 -50.45
N MET A 96 -67.48 -73.78 -51.15
CA MET A 96 -67.32 -75.21 -51.46
C MET A 96 -66.66 -75.50 -52.83
N VAL A 97 -66.65 -74.55 -53.77
CA VAL A 97 -66.01 -74.74 -55.09
C VAL A 97 -64.62 -74.07 -55.17
N SER A 98 -64.32 -73.13 -54.26
CA SER A 98 -63.07 -72.35 -54.27
C SER A 98 -61.86 -73.02 -53.61
N LYS A 99 -62.03 -74.04 -52.75
CA LYS A 99 -60.96 -74.55 -51.88
C LYS A 99 -59.70 -75.02 -52.63
N GLN A 100 -59.85 -75.74 -53.75
CA GLN A 100 -58.70 -76.25 -54.53
C GLN A 100 -57.96 -75.16 -55.34
N GLN A 101 -58.67 -74.15 -55.85
CA GLN A 101 -58.02 -73.00 -56.51
C GLN A 101 -57.38 -72.03 -55.51
N LEU A 102 -57.92 -71.98 -54.28
CA LEU A 102 -57.39 -71.16 -53.19
C LEU A 102 -56.08 -71.71 -52.66
N GLU A 103 -55.90 -73.03 -52.56
CA GLU A 103 -54.63 -73.64 -52.13
C GLU A 103 -53.47 -73.32 -53.11
N GLN A 104 -53.69 -73.36 -54.43
CA GLN A 104 -52.66 -72.95 -55.41
C GLN A 104 -52.38 -71.45 -55.43
N ARG A 105 -53.41 -70.59 -55.33
CA ARG A 105 -53.21 -69.14 -55.22
C ARG A 105 -52.56 -68.75 -53.89
N MET A 106 -52.86 -69.44 -52.80
CA MET A 106 -52.28 -69.16 -51.49
C MET A 106 -50.79 -69.50 -51.45
N LEU A 107 -50.34 -70.54 -52.19
CA LEU A 107 -48.91 -70.84 -52.33
C LEU A 107 -48.16 -69.75 -53.13
N GLN A 108 -48.72 -69.30 -54.26
CA GLN A 108 -48.13 -68.23 -55.07
C GLN A 108 -48.16 -66.87 -54.37
N LEU A 109 -49.23 -66.57 -53.62
CA LEU A 109 -49.32 -65.37 -52.79
C LEU A 109 -48.37 -65.45 -51.61
N MET A 110 -48.21 -66.60 -50.93
CA MET A 110 -47.18 -66.76 -49.91
C MET A 110 -45.77 -66.55 -50.49
N GLU A 111 -45.45 -67.10 -51.66
CA GLU A 111 -44.13 -66.86 -52.27
C GLU A 111 -43.94 -65.41 -52.70
N ALA A 112 -44.98 -64.75 -53.23
CA ALA A 112 -44.92 -63.33 -53.60
C ALA A 112 -44.85 -62.41 -52.37
N GLU A 113 -45.56 -62.75 -51.29
CA GLU A 113 -45.62 -62.01 -50.03
C GLU A 113 -44.37 -62.24 -49.20
N GLN A 114 -43.79 -63.45 -49.22
CA GLN A 114 -42.47 -63.72 -48.66
C GLN A 114 -41.39 -62.91 -49.40
N LYS A 115 -41.45 -62.84 -50.74
CA LYS A 115 -40.54 -61.98 -51.53
C LYS A 115 -40.74 -60.50 -51.25
N ARG A 116 -42.00 -60.04 -51.12
CA ARG A 116 -42.31 -58.66 -50.73
C ARG A 116 -41.82 -58.34 -49.33
N ALA A 117 -42.04 -59.21 -48.36
CA ALA A 117 -41.54 -59.06 -46.99
C ALA A 117 -40.01 -59.02 -46.96
N THR A 118 -39.32 -59.90 -47.69
CA THR A 118 -37.84 -59.84 -47.76
C THR A 118 -37.33 -58.58 -48.46
N ALA A 119 -38.07 -58.05 -49.45
CA ALA A 119 -37.71 -56.80 -50.12
C ALA A 119 -38.02 -55.58 -49.24
N GLU A 120 -39.11 -55.62 -48.47
CA GLU A 120 -39.52 -54.59 -47.52
C GLU A 120 -38.56 -54.54 -46.33
N ASP A 121 -38.17 -55.70 -45.77
CA ASP A 121 -37.12 -55.82 -44.76
C ASP A 121 -35.77 -55.30 -45.30
N SER A 122 -35.41 -55.63 -46.54
CA SER A 122 -34.18 -55.12 -47.18
C SER A 122 -34.22 -53.61 -47.41
N MET A 123 -35.37 -53.04 -47.80
CA MET A 123 -35.53 -51.59 -47.95
C MET A 123 -35.55 -50.89 -46.59
N GLN A 124 -36.16 -51.51 -45.58
CA GLN A 124 -36.21 -50.99 -44.22
C GLN A 124 -34.81 -50.99 -43.59
N MET A 125 -34.00 -52.02 -43.85
CA MET A 125 -32.57 -52.02 -43.48
C MET A 125 -31.79 -50.89 -44.18
N GLN A 126 -31.98 -50.67 -45.48
CA GLN A 126 -31.32 -49.58 -46.20
C GLN A 126 -31.75 -48.20 -45.69
N VAL A 127 -33.04 -48.01 -45.39
CA VAL A 127 -33.54 -46.75 -44.81
C VAL A 127 -32.97 -46.54 -43.42
N GLN A 128 -32.89 -47.59 -42.59
CA GLN A 128 -32.28 -47.52 -41.26
C GLN A 128 -30.79 -47.18 -41.35
N GLU A 129 -30.04 -47.79 -42.28
CA GLU A 129 -28.63 -47.48 -42.51
C GLU A 129 -28.44 -46.03 -42.99
N LEU A 130 -29.32 -45.53 -43.87
CA LEU A 130 -29.31 -44.12 -44.31
C LEU A 130 -29.65 -43.14 -43.17
N ILE A 131 -30.56 -43.51 -42.27
CA ILE A 131 -30.88 -42.72 -41.07
C ILE A 131 -29.66 -42.67 -40.15
N GLU A 132 -29.04 -43.81 -39.88
CA GLU A 132 -27.83 -43.88 -39.04
C GLU A 132 -26.66 -43.10 -39.67
N GLN A 133 -26.50 -43.15 -40.99
CA GLN A 133 -25.52 -42.32 -41.70
C GLN A 133 -25.84 -40.82 -41.61
N ASN A 134 -27.12 -40.44 -41.71
CA ASN A 134 -27.55 -39.04 -41.58
C ASN A 134 -27.36 -38.52 -40.15
N ASP A 135 -27.66 -39.34 -39.15
CA ASP A 135 -27.41 -39.02 -37.74
C ASP A 135 -25.91 -38.88 -37.46
N ALA A 136 -25.08 -39.75 -38.04
CA ALA A 136 -23.62 -39.63 -37.95
C ALA A 136 -23.08 -38.36 -38.65
N LEU A 137 -23.63 -38.00 -39.81
CA LEU A 137 -23.31 -36.76 -40.53
C LEU A 137 -23.75 -35.52 -39.75
N ASN A 138 -24.93 -35.53 -39.14
CA ASN A 138 -25.42 -34.45 -38.29
C ASN A 138 -24.56 -34.29 -37.03
N ALA A 139 -24.14 -35.39 -36.41
CA ALA A 139 -23.21 -35.35 -35.28
C ALA A 139 -21.85 -34.77 -35.69
N GLN A 140 -21.32 -35.11 -36.87
CA GLN A 140 -20.11 -34.49 -37.41
C GLN A 140 -20.30 -33.00 -37.69
N LEU A 141 -21.41 -32.59 -38.30
CA LEU A 141 -21.74 -31.17 -38.52
C LEU A 141 -21.82 -30.41 -37.21
N GLN A 142 -22.46 -30.95 -36.18
CA GLN A 142 -22.54 -30.33 -34.85
C GLN A 142 -21.16 -30.21 -34.20
N LYS A 143 -20.28 -31.20 -34.40
CA LYS A 143 -18.88 -31.16 -33.96
C LYS A 143 -18.09 -30.07 -34.68
N PHE A 144 -18.25 -29.90 -35.99
CA PHE A 144 -17.62 -28.81 -36.73
C PHE A 144 -18.16 -27.44 -36.31
N HIS A 145 -19.46 -27.29 -36.08
CA HIS A 145 -20.04 -26.04 -35.59
C HIS A 145 -19.51 -25.66 -34.20
N SER A 146 -19.40 -26.62 -33.28
CA SER A 146 -18.82 -26.37 -31.95
C SER A 146 -17.33 -26.05 -32.00
N GLN A 147 -16.57 -26.71 -32.88
CA GLN A 147 -15.16 -26.38 -33.14
C GLN A 147 -14.99 -24.99 -33.75
N MET A 148 -15.81 -24.63 -34.75
CA MET A 148 -15.79 -23.30 -35.36
C MET A 148 -16.19 -22.22 -34.35
N ALA A 149 -17.19 -22.47 -33.50
CA ALA A 149 -17.59 -21.53 -32.44
C ALA A 149 -16.45 -21.32 -31.42
N ALA A 150 -15.77 -22.40 -31.00
CA ALA A 150 -14.61 -22.33 -30.12
C ALA A 150 -13.40 -21.64 -30.78
N GLN A 151 -13.19 -21.84 -32.07
CA GLN A 151 -12.13 -21.16 -32.83
C GLN A 151 -12.44 -19.67 -33.01
N THR A 152 -13.70 -19.32 -33.25
CA THR A 152 -14.14 -17.93 -33.38
C THR A 152 -13.99 -17.18 -32.05
N SER A 153 -14.38 -17.80 -30.92
CA SER A 153 -14.18 -17.20 -29.59
C SER A 153 -12.70 -17.09 -29.22
N ALA A 154 -11.86 -18.07 -29.57
CA ALA A 154 -10.42 -17.99 -29.38
C ALA A 154 -9.77 -16.86 -30.23
N SER A 155 -10.25 -16.64 -31.46
CA SER A 155 -9.80 -15.54 -32.32
C SER A 155 -10.15 -14.17 -31.74
N VAL A 156 -11.39 -14.00 -31.25
CA VAL A 156 -11.82 -12.76 -30.60
C VAL A 156 -11.01 -12.49 -29.33
N LEU A 157 -10.73 -13.53 -28.53
CA LEU A 157 -9.87 -13.41 -27.35
C LEU A 157 -8.43 -13.02 -27.72
N ALA A 158 -7.89 -13.58 -28.80
CA ALA A 158 -6.55 -13.23 -29.29
C ALA A 158 -6.48 -11.79 -29.81
N GLU A 159 -7.51 -11.30 -30.49
CA GLU A 159 -7.62 -9.90 -30.91
C GLU A 159 -7.72 -8.95 -29.72
N GLU A 160 -8.51 -9.29 -28.69
CA GLU A 160 -8.56 -8.50 -27.45
C GLU A 160 -7.21 -8.48 -26.72
N LEU A 161 -6.53 -9.63 -26.63
CA LEU A 161 -5.20 -9.71 -26.04
C LEU A 161 -4.18 -8.86 -26.81
N HIS A 162 -4.19 -8.91 -28.15
CA HIS A 162 -3.32 -8.03 -28.95
C HIS A 162 -3.63 -6.56 -28.75
N LYS A 163 -4.91 -6.18 -28.60
CA LYS A 163 -5.32 -4.81 -28.32
C LYS A 163 -4.86 -4.35 -26.93
N VAL A 164 -4.97 -5.22 -25.92
CA VAL A 164 -4.46 -4.96 -24.56
C VAL A 164 -2.94 -4.85 -24.56
N ILE A 165 -2.22 -5.73 -25.27
CA ILE A 165 -0.77 -5.66 -25.40
C ILE A 165 -0.35 -4.35 -26.08
N ALA A 166 -0.98 -3.96 -27.19
CA ALA A 166 -0.66 -2.71 -27.88
C ALA A 166 -0.94 -1.47 -27.00
N GLU A 167 -2.02 -1.49 -26.22
CA GLU A 167 -2.33 -0.41 -25.26
C GLU A 167 -1.32 -0.37 -24.11
N LYS A 168 -0.88 -1.54 -23.60
CA LYS A 168 0.16 -1.62 -22.58
C LYS A 168 1.52 -1.18 -23.09
N ASP A 169 1.90 -1.54 -24.32
CA ASP A 169 3.13 -1.07 -24.96
C ASP A 169 3.11 0.45 -25.17
N LYS A 170 1.94 1.02 -25.50
CA LYS A 170 1.77 2.47 -25.60
C LYS A 170 1.92 3.15 -24.23
N GLN A 171 1.35 2.58 -23.17
CA GLN A 171 1.50 3.08 -21.80
C GLN A 171 2.97 3.00 -21.34
N ILE A 172 3.67 1.91 -21.66
CA ILE A 172 5.10 1.74 -21.37
C ILE A 172 5.90 2.82 -22.09
N LYS A 173 5.70 3.02 -23.40
CA LYS A 173 6.40 4.09 -24.15
C LYS A 173 6.14 5.49 -23.60
N GLN A 174 4.89 5.79 -23.22
CA GLN A 174 4.57 7.08 -22.60
C GLN A 174 5.26 7.25 -21.24
N MET A 175 5.35 6.18 -20.45
CA MET A 175 6.08 6.18 -19.19
C MET A 175 7.59 6.34 -19.40
N GLU A 176 8.16 5.64 -20.38
CA GLU A 176 9.57 5.75 -20.77
C GLU A 176 9.92 7.15 -21.27
N GLU A 177 9.07 7.77 -22.09
CA GLU A 177 9.23 9.17 -22.53
C GLU A 177 9.11 10.16 -21.35
N SER A 178 8.17 9.93 -20.42
CA SER A 178 8.04 10.73 -19.21
C SER A 178 9.28 10.62 -18.32
N LEU A 179 9.79 9.40 -18.12
CA LEU A 179 11.02 9.13 -17.37
C LEU A 179 12.24 9.74 -18.06
N GLY A 180 12.31 9.66 -19.39
CA GLY A 180 13.36 10.30 -20.20
C GLY A 180 13.35 11.81 -20.03
N ASN A 181 12.17 12.44 -20.03
CA ASN A 181 12.02 13.87 -19.77
C ASN A 181 12.40 14.24 -18.33
N GLU A 182 12.05 13.42 -17.34
CA GLU A 182 12.48 13.63 -15.95
C GLU A 182 14.00 13.50 -15.81
N HIS A 183 14.63 12.52 -16.45
CA HIS A 183 16.09 12.39 -16.46
C HIS A 183 16.76 13.58 -17.14
N ALA A 184 16.23 14.08 -18.25
CA ALA A 184 16.73 15.30 -18.90
C ALA A 184 16.58 16.53 -18.00
N ASN A 185 15.44 16.68 -17.31
CA ASN A 185 15.21 17.76 -16.35
C ASN A 185 16.14 17.66 -15.12
N LEU A 186 16.38 16.45 -14.61
CA LEU A 186 17.31 16.23 -13.50
C LEU A 186 18.74 16.57 -13.92
N THR A 187 19.15 16.17 -15.13
CA THR A 187 20.47 16.50 -15.69
C THR A 187 20.63 18.02 -15.83
N SER A 188 19.60 18.71 -16.35
CA SER A 188 19.58 20.18 -16.45
C SER A 188 19.66 20.85 -15.07
N LYS A 189 18.95 20.35 -14.06
CA LYS A 189 19.02 20.86 -12.68
C LYS A 189 20.38 20.61 -12.04
N GLU A 190 21.03 19.50 -12.35
CA GLU A 190 22.37 19.17 -11.87
C GLU A 190 23.43 20.09 -12.48
N GLU A 191 23.25 20.47 -13.75
CA GLU A 191 24.06 21.50 -14.43
C GLU A 191 23.83 22.89 -13.82
N GLU A 192 22.59 23.28 -13.56
CA GLU A 192 22.26 24.53 -12.83
C GLU A 192 22.90 24.56 -11.44
N LEU A 193 22.87 23.45 -10.71
CA LEU A 193 23.49 23.33 -9.39
C LEU A 193 25.02 23.52 -9.48
N LYS A 194 25.68 22.96 -10.50
CA LYS A 194 27.12 23.19 -10.75
C LYS A 194 27.42 24.66 -11.04
N VAL A 195 26.58 25.34 -11.81
CA VAL A 195 26.74 26.78 -12.08
C VAL A 195 26.59 27.58 -10.78
N LEU A 196 25.58 27.27 -9.95
CA LEU A 196 25.39 27.91 -8.65
C LEU A 196 26.56 27.65 -7.70
N GLN A 197 27.10 26.43 -7.68
CA GLN A 197 28.27 26.09 -6.87
C GLN A 197 29.51 26.87 -7.30
N ASN A 198 29.75 27.00 -8.61
CA ASN A 198 30.84 27.84 -9.15
C ASN A 198 30.66 29.32 -8.80
N MET A 199 29.42 29.84 -8.86
CA MET A 199 29.14 31.21 -8.48
C MET A 199 29.32 31.43 -6.97
N ASN A 200 28.99 30.45 -6.13
CA ASN A 200 29.21 30.49 -4.69
C ASN A 200 30.72 30.50 -4.36
N LEU A 201 31.53 29.70 -5.05
CA LEU A 201 33.00 29.73 -4.93
C LEU A 201 33.57 31.10 -5.33
N SER A 202 33.06 31.69 -6.42
CA SER A 202 33.46 33.03 -6.86
C SER A 202 33.09 34.10 -5.82
N LEU A 203 31.85 34.11 -5.33
CA LEU A 203 31.40 35.03 -4.28
C LEU A 203 32.21 34.87 -3.00
N LYS A 204 32.55 33.64 -2.61
CA LYS A 204 33.39 33.37 -1.44
C LYS A 204 34.81 33.92 -1.61
N SER A 205 35.39 33.83 -2.81
CA SER A 205 36.67 34.44 -3.12
C SER A 205 36.62 35.98 -3.03
N GLU A 206 35.52 36.57 -3.47
CA GLU A 206 35.32 38.02 -3.44
C GLU A 206 35.10 38.52 -2.01
N VAL A 207 34.34 37.78 -1.19
CA VAL A 207 34.20 38.04 0.25
C VAL A 207 35.57 37.96 0.95
N GLN A 208 36.41 36.97 0.62
CA GLN A 208 37.76 36.88 1.18
C GLN A 208 38.65 38.06 0.77
N LYS A 209 38.56 38.55 -0.47
CA LYS A 209 39.28 39.77 -0.90
C LYS A 209 38.80 41.00 -0.14
N LEU A 210 37.48 41.17 0.02
CA LEU A 210 36.90 42.28 0.78
C LEU A 210 37.32 42.22 2.27
N GLN A 211 37.37 41.02 2.85
CA GLN A 211 37.88 40.81 4.21
C GLN A 211 39.35 41.23 4.33
N ALA A 212 40.20 40.87 3.35
CA ALA A 212 41.61 41.26 3.32
C ALA A 212 41.79 42.78 3.19
N LEU A 213 41.03 43.42 2.30
CA LEU A 213 41.00 44.88 2.14
C LEU A 213 40.57 45.59 3.44
N THR A 214 39.57 45.05 4.14
CA THR A 214 39.11 45.60 5.42
C THR A 214 40.21 45.50 6.49
N ASN A 215 40.94 44.38 6.54
CA ASN A 215 42.05 44.19 7.46
C ASN A 215 43.25 45.10 7.14
N GLU A 216 43.57 45.29 5.86
CA GLU A 216 44.59 46.27 5.43
C GLU A 216 44.19 47.70 5.79
N GLN A 217 42.91 48.05 5.63
CA GLN A 217 42.40 49.36 6.02
C GLN A 217 42.48 49.59 7.54
N ALA A 218 42.21 48.55 8.34
CA ALA A 218 42.38 48.60 9.80
C ALA A 218 43.86 48.72 10.20
N ALA A 219 44.78 48.02 9.52
CA ALA A 219 46.21 48.14 9.74
C ALA A 219 46.73 49.54 9.38
N ALA A 220 46.31 50.10 8.24
CA ALA A 220 46.64 51.45 7.84
C ALA A 220 46.10 52.50 8.82
N ALA A 221 44.91 52.30 9.38
CA ALA A 221 44.36 53.17 10.42
C ALA A 221 45.19 53.15 11.72
N HIS A 222 45.64 51.97 12.17
CA HIS A 222 46.53 51.85 13.32
C HIS A 222 47.90 52.50 13.07
N GLU A 223 48.46 52.36 11.86
CA GLU A 223 49.71 53.01 11.47
C GLU A 223 49.56 54.54 11.48
N LEU A 224 48.42 55.05 11.00
CA LEU A 224 48.09 56.47 11.02
C LEU A 224 48.00 56.99 12.46
N GLU A 225 47.33 56.26 13.36
CA GLU A 225 47.22 56.62 14.78
C GLU A 225 48.60 56.64 15.46
N ARG A 226 49.48 55.69 15.12
CA ARG A 226 50.86 55.64 15.60
C ARG A 226 51.67 56.84 15.09
N MET A 227 51.54 57.18 13.81
CA MET A 227 52.18 58.37 13.24
C MET A 227 51.67 59.65 13.93
N GLN A 228 50.37 59.75 14.18
CA GLN A 228 49.75 60.90 14.83
C GLN A 228 50.25 61.08 16.28
N LYS A 229 50.37 59.99 17.04
CA LYS A 229 51.01 59.99 18.37
C LYS A 229 52.48 60.42 18.29
N SER A 230 53.24 59.94 17.29
CA SER A 230 54.62 60.37 17.10
C SER A 230 54.74 61.85 16.76
N VAL A 231 53.81 62.40 15.97
CA VAL A 231 53.77 63.83 15.65
C VAL A 231 53.51 64.65 16.91
N HIS A 232 52.52 64.30 17.73
CA HIS A 232 52.26 65.00 18.99
C HIS A 232 53.47 64.99 19.95
N ILE A 233 54.18 63.86 20.08
CA ILE A 233 55.41 63.81 20.89
C ILE A 233 56.49 64.74 20.34
N LYS A 234 56.63 64.82 19.00
CA LYS A 234 57.58 65.74 18.37
C LYS A 234 57.17 67.20 18.57
N ASP A 235 55.89 67.52 18.46
CA ASP A 235 55.36 68.88 18.68
C ASP A 235 55.57 69.33 20.14
N ASP A 236 55.32 68.44 21.11
CA ASP A 236 55.59 68.75 22.52
C ASP A 236 57.08 68.97 22.79
N LYS A 237 57.95 68.20 22.11
CA LYS A 237 59.40 68.39 22.18
C LYS A 237 59.86 69.69 21.52
N ILE A 238 59.25 70.06 20.39
CA ILE A 238 59.49 71.36 19.75
C ILE A 238 59.07 72.48 20.71
N ARG A 239 57.89 72.39 21.33
CA ARG A 239 57.42 73.39 22.31
C ARG A 239 58.39 73.53 23.49
N ALA A 240 58.88 72.41 24.03
CA ALA A 240 59.87 72.43 25.12
C ALA A 240 61.21 73.07 24.69
N LEU A 241 61.68 72.79 23.47
CA LEU A 241 62.87 73.42 22.91
C LEU A 241 62.66 74.92 22.64
N GLU A 242 61.48 75.33 22.18
CA GLU A 242 61.12 76.73 22.01
C GLU A 242 61.10 77.47 23.36
N ASP A 243 60.59 76.85 24.41
CA ASP A 243 60.59 77.42 25.77
C ASP A 243 62.02 77.54 26.32
N GLN A 244 62.87 76.52 26.12
CA GLN A 244 64.30 76.60 26.46
C GLN A 244 65.01 77.72 25.70
N LEU A 245 64.74 77.87 24.40
CA LEU A 245 65.32 78.95 23.60
C LEU A 245 64.85 80.33 24.07
N ARG A 246 63.58 80.48 24.49
CA ARG A 246 63.09 81.72 25.10
C ARG A 246 63.82 82.04 26.40
N GLU A 247 64.05 81.05 27.25
CA GLU A 247 64.81 81.18 28.49
C GLU A 247 66.26 81.62 28.21
N GLU A 248 66.93 80.99 27.25
CA GLU A 248 68.28 81.37 26.82
C GLU A 248 68.32 82.78 26.23
N LEU A 249 67.34 83.16 25.42
CA LEU A 249 67.23 84.54 24.90
C LEU A 249 67.02 85.56 26.02
N ALA A 250 66.28 85.21 27.07
CA ALA A 250 66.14 86.05 28.26
C ALA A 250 67.47 86.18 29.03
N GLN A 251 68.23 85.09 29.16
CA GLN A 251 69.58 85.13 29.75
C GLN A 251 70.56 85.93 28.90
N ILE A 252 70.52 85.79 27.57
CA ILE A 252 71.33 86.59 26.64
C ILE A 252 70.95 88.07 26.75
N SER A 253 69.66 88.39 26.91
CA SER A 253 69.23 89.77 27.14
C SER A 253 69.78 90.34 28.45
N ASN A 254 69.77 89.55 29.53
CA ASN A 254 70.33 89.97 30.83
C ASN A 254 71.85 90.17 30.74
N THR A 255 72.59 89.22 30.17
CA THR A 255 74.04 89.31 29.96
C THR A 255 74.42 90.42 29.00
N LYS A 256 73.58 90.74 27.99
CA LYS A 256 73.77 91.89 27.11
C LYS A 256 73.64 93.21 27.87
N GLU A 257 72.70 93.31 28.81
CA GLU A 257 72.56 94.50 29.66
C GLU A 257 73.76 94.63 30.62
N GLU A 258 74.26 93.51 31.17
CA GLU A 258 75.52 93.48 31.93
C GLU A 258 76.73 93.89 31.06
N PHE A 259 76.81 93.38 29.82
CA PHE A 259 77.85 93.77 28.86
C PHE A 259 77.76 95.24 28.48
N LYS A 260 76.57 95.83 28.46
CA LYS A 260 76.36 97.25 28.21
C LYS A 260 76.87 98.08 29.39
N VAL A 261 76.61 97.66 30.63
CA VAL A 261 77.21 98.26 31.84
C VAL A 261 78.73 98.16 31.79
N LEU A 262 79.28 96.98 31.45
CA LEU A 262 80.73 96.79 31.28
C LEU A 262 81.29 97.62 30.13
N LYS A 263 80.55 97.80 29.03
CA LYS A 263 80.95 98.63 27.89
C LYS A 263 80.98 100.11 28.26
N ASP A 264 80.03 100.59 29.05
CA ASP A 264 80.01 101.97 29.54
C ASP A 264 81.17 102.20 30.53
N GLN A 265 81.49 101.21 31.37
CA GLN A 265 82.71 101.22 32.20
C GLN A 265 83.97 101.20 31.35
N ASN A 266 84.01 100.38 30.30
CA ASN A 266 85.16 100.27 29.40
C ASN A 266 85.34 101.53 28.56
N ALA A 267 84.27 102.22 28.13
CA ALA A 267 84.36 103.53 27.48
C ALA A 267 84.98 104.60 28.41
N THR A 268 84.67 104.51 29.71
CA THR A 268 85.28 105.37 30.74
C THR A 268 86.78 105.06 30.89
N LEU A 269 87.16 103.79 30.91
CA LEU A 269 88.56 103.35 30.92
C LEU A 269 89.29 103.67 29.60
N GLN A 270 88.61 103.60 28.45
CA GLN A 270 89.18 103.90 27.14
C GLN A 270 89.46 105.40 26.98
N ALA A 271 88.66 106.26 27.62
CA ALA A 271 88.97 107.68 27.75
C ALA A 271 90.23 107.93 28.63
N GLU A 272 90.45 107.11 29.66
CA GLU A 272 91.70 107.12 30.46
C GLU A 272 92.89 106.54 29.68
N VAL A 273 92.69 105.50 28.88
CA VAL A 273 93.73 104.91 28.02
C VAL A 273 94.07 105.83 26.84
N GLN A 274 93.13 106.59 26.28
CA GLN A 274 93.44 107.64 25.29
C GLN A 274 94.22 108.81 25.92
N LYS A 275 93.96 109.14 27.20
CA LYS A 275 94.81 110.04 28.00
C LYS A 275 96.24 109.51 28.15
N LEU A 276 96.42 108.19 28.25
CA LEU A 276 97.73 107.52 28.36
C LEU A 276 98.39 107.22 27.00
N GLN A 277 97.62 107.06 25.92
CA GLN A 277 98.10 106.85 24.55
C GLN A 277 98.50 108.14 23.84
N THR A 278 98.23 109.31 24.43
CA THR A 278 98.87 110.57 24.02
C THR A 278 100.33 110.65 24.52
N LEU A 279 100.75 109.75 25.42
CA LEU A 279 102.08 109.72 26.05
C LEU A 279 103.04 108.64 25.49
N LEU A 280 102.61 107.80 24.55
CA LEU A 280 103.48 106.75 23.96
C LEU A 280 103.39 106.73 22.42
N SER A 281 103.81 107.85 21.85
CA SER A 281 104.44 107.88 20.53
C SER A 281 105.79 107.15 20.60
N GLU A 282 106.10 106.36 19.56
CA GLU A 282 107.43 106.05 18.98
C GLU A 282 107.86 104.56 18.83
N GLN A 283 108.09 104.21 17.55
CA GLN A 283 109.04 103.22 16.98
C GLN A 283 108.66 101.72 16.97
N VAL A 284 108.38 101.07 15.82
CA VAL A 284 109.17 100.67 14.60
C VAL A 284 109.58 99.18 14.68
N GLY A 285 109.22 98.38 13.65
CA GLY A 285 109.71 96.99 13.39
C GLY A 285 110.92 97.00 12.45
N PRO A 286 111.19 95.99 11.56
CA PRO A 286 110.91 94.54 11.48
C PRO A 286 112.20 93.72 11.09
N VAL A 287 112.15 92.38 10.87
CA VAL A 287 112.96 91.63 9.85
C VAL A 287 112.35 90.23 9.56
N LEU A 288 112.27 89.90 8.27
CA LEU A 288 111.91 88.64 7.61
C LEU A 288 113.17 88.02 6.96
N THR A 289 113.32 86.69 6.98
CA THR A 289 113.51 85.78 5.81
C THR A 289 114.12 84.42 6.21
N GLU A 290 113.29 83.42 6.53
CA GLU A 290 113.66 81.97 6.60
C GLU A 290 112.51 81.05 6.08
N ALA A 291 111.38 81.61 5.62
CA ALA A 291 110.12 80.88 5.45
C ALA A 291 109.92 80.16 4.09
N ASN A 292 110.84 80.29 3.13
CA ASN A 292 110.58 79.87 1.75
C ASN A 292 111.13 78.48 1.37
N LYS A 293 111.80 77.75 2.28
CA LYS A 293 112.31 76.40 2.01
C LYS A 293 111.38 75.29 2.52
N ASP A 294 110.79 75.48 3.71
CA ASP A 294 109.91 74.49 4.35
C ASP A 294 108.58 74.29 3.61
N LEU A 295 108.10 75.31 2.90
CA LEU A 295 106.82 75.24 2.18
C LEU A 295 106.85 74.27 0.99
N LEU A 296 108.01 74.10 0.35
CA LEU A 296 108.17 73.26 -0.84
C LEU A 296 108.26 71.77 -0.49
N GLU A 297 109.00 71.41 0.56
CA GLU A 297 109.05 70.02 1.06
C GLU A 297 107.70 69.54 1.63
N GLN A 298 106.93 70.45 2.24
CA GLN A 298 105.61 70.12 2.77
C GLN A 298 104.59 69.84 1.65
N MET A 299 104.71 70.53 0.51
CA MET A 299 103.80 70.35 -0.62
C MET A 299 104.03 69.00 -1.32
N GLU A 300 105.29 68.56 -1.44
CA GLU A 300 105.67 67.32 -2.13
C GLU A 300 105.28 66.05 -1.33
N LYS A 301 105.29 66.14 0.01
CA LYS A 301 104.78 65.08 0.89
C LYS A 301 103.26 64.98 0.85
N SER A 302 102.56 66.12 0.77
CA SER A 302 101.10 66.18 0.67
C SER A 302 100.56 65.57 -0.63
N MET A 303 101.30 65.66 -1.74
CA MET A 303 100.87 65.06 -3.01
C MET A 303 100.97 63.54 -2.98
N ARG A 304 102.08 62.97 -2.50
CA ARG A 304 102.22 61.50 -2.37
C ARG A 304 101.16 60.89 -1.45
N GLU A 305 100.86 61.53 -0.33
CA GLU A 305 99.78 61.06 0.57
C GLU A 305 98.39 61.16 -0.06
N ARG A 306 98.18 62.05 -1.05
CA ARG A 306 96.91 62.13 -1.79
C ARG A 306 96.80 61.02 -2.81
N ASP A 307 97.87 60.69 -3.52
CA ASP A 307 97.86 59.62 -4.53
C ASP A 307 97.63 58.24 -3.88
N ASP A 308 98.25 57.96 -2.73
CA ASP A 308 98.02 56.72 -1.97
C ASP A 308 96.57 56.60 -1.47
N LYS A 309 95.96 57.72 -1.06
CA LYS A 309 94.55 57.79 -0.64
C LYS A 309 93.59 57.59 -1.80
N ILE A 310 93.90 58.13 -2.98
CA ILE A 310 93.10 57.91 -4.18
C ILE A 310 93.09 56.42 -4.54
N LYS A 311 94.26 55.77 -4.49
CA LYS A 311 94.39 54.35 -4.78
C LYS A 311 93.62 53.45 -3.81
N THR A 312 93.62 53.78 -2.52
CA THR A 312 92.80 53.05 -1.53
C THR A 312 91.30 53.30 -1.72
N VAL A 313 90.91 54.50 -2.16
CA VAL A 313 89.50 54.81 -2.49
C VAL A 313 89.05 54.03 -3.72
N GLU A 314 89.89 53.90 -4.74
CA GLU A 314 89.60 53.10 -5.94
C GLU A 314 89.41 51.61 -5.60
N GLU A 315 90.31 51.03 -4.79
CA GLU A 315 90.18 49.63 -4.33
C GLU A 315 88.91 49.40 -3.49
N LEU A 316 88.52 50.36 -2.63
CA LEU A 316 87.29 50.28 -1.85
C LEU A 316 86.03 50.44 -2.70
N LEU A 317 86.06 51.29 -3.73
CA LEU A 317 84.96 51.45 -4.68
C LEU A 317 84.77 50.19 -5.52
N GLU A 318 85.85 49.58 -5.98
CA GLU A 318 85.80 48.33 -6.73
C GLU A 318 85.25 47.18 -5.87
N ALA A 319 85.71 47.05 -4.62
CA ALA A 319 85.15 46.09 -3.67
C ALA A 319 83.67 46.36 -3.37
N GLY A 320 83.28 47.63 -3.24
CA GLY A 320 81.89 48.04 -3.01
C GLY A 320 80.97 47.69 -4.19
N LEU A 321 81.41 47.92 -5.42
CA LEU A 321 80.66 47.59 -6.63
C LEU A 321 80.46 46.08 -6.79
N ILE A 322 81.48 45.27 -6.52
CA ILE A 322 81.38 43.80 -6.53
C ILE A 322 80.37 43.32 -5.47
N GLN A 323 80.39 43.92 -4.27
CA GLN A 323 79.47 43.55 -3.21
C GLN A 323 78.02 43.91 -3.52
N VAL A 324 77.78 45.05 -4.20
CA VAL A 324 76.45 45.45 -4.69
C VAL A 324 75.97 44.48 -5.77
N ALA A 325 76.83 44.09 -6.72
CA ALA A 325 76.49 43.13 -7.76
C ALA A 325 76.08 41.77 -7.18
N ASN A 326 76.83 41.25 -6.21
CA ASN A 326 76.50 39.99 -5.52
C ASN A 326 75.18 40.08 -4.75
N LYS A 327 74.94 41.17 -4.02
CA LYS A 327 73.67 41.38 -3.31
C LYS A 327 72.48 41.54 -4.25
N GLU A 328 72.69 42.12 -5.43
CA GLU A 328 71.66 42.24 -6.45
C GLU A 328 71.28 40.89 -7.08
N GLU A 329 72.25 39.98 -7.24
CA GLU A 329 72.00 38.59 -7.63
C GLU A 329 71.24 37.81 -6.53
N GLU A 330 71.61 37.95 -5.26
CA GLU A 330 70.87 37.37 -4.13
C GLU A 330 69.42 37.90 -4.08
N LEU A 331 69.22 39.20 -4.29
CA LEU A 331 67.87 39.80 -4.36
C LEU A 331 67.06 39.27 -5.53
N LYS A 332 67.68 38.99 -6.68
CA LYS A 332 67.00 38.34 -7.81
C LYS A 332 66.59 36.91 -7.44
N ALA A 333 67.45 36.15 -6.78
CA ALA A 333 67.12 34.78 -6.31
C ALA A 333 65.98 34.77 -5.28
N LEU A 334 65.99 35.71 -4.32
CA LEU A 334 64.91 35.83 -3.33
C LEU A 334 63.58 36.28 -3.95
N ARG A 335 63.63 37.09 -5.02
CA ARG A 335 62.42 37.49 -5.77
C ARG A 335 61.82 36.34 -6.56
N THR A 336 62.66 35.51 -7.20
CA THR A 336 62.17 34.31 -7.91
C THR A 336 61.60 33.28 -6.94
N GLU A 337 62.22 33.09 -5.78
CA GLU A 337 61.69 32.23 -4.71
C GLU A 337 60.36 32.77 -4.16
N ASN A 338 60.25 34.07 -3.89
CA ASN A 338 58.98 34.70 -3.47
C ASN A 338 57.86 34.54 -4.51
N SER A 339 58.20 34.61 -5.80
CA SER A 339 57.25 34.35 -6.89
C SER A 339 56.78 32.90 -6.87
N SER A 340 57.68 31.94 -6.65
CA SER A 340 57.36 30.52 -6.51
C SER A 340 56.46 30.25 -5.29
N LEU A 341 56.85 30.78 -4.11
CA LEU A 341 56.10 30.64 -2.87
C LEU A 341 54.71 31.29 -2.96
N ARG A 342 54.56 32.41 -3.67
CA ARG A 342 53.25 33.00 -3.94
C ARG A 342 52.36 32.09 -4.78
N LYS A 343 52.91 31.41 -5.80
CA LYS A 343 52.17 30.44 -6.61
C LYS A 343 51.75 29.22 -5.79
N GLU A 344 52.63 28.72 -4.92
CA GLU A 344 52.31 27.63 -3.99
C GLU A 344 51.22 28.02 -2.98
N LEU A 345 51.29 29.23 -2.40
CA LEU A 345 50.24 29.76 -1.54
C LEU A 345 48.90 29.87 -2.26
N GLN A 346 48.90 30.31 -3.52
CA GLN A 346 47.69 30.36 -4.35
C GLN A 346 47.10 28.97 -4.60
N SER A 347 47.95 27.99 -4.91
CA SER A 347 47.54 26.58 -5.08
C SER A 347 46.92 26.02 -3.81
N LEU A 348 47.56 26.24 -2.66
CA LEU A 348 47.08 25.75 -1.36
C LEU A 348 45.80 26.46 -0.92
N GLN A 349 45.62 27.73 -1.28
CA GLN A 349 44.39 28.47 -1.00
C GLN A 349 43.21 27.99 -1.85
N ILE A 350 43.45 27.58 -3.10
CA ILE A 350 42.46 26.90 -3.95
C ILE A 350 42.08 25.56 -3.31
N GLN A 351 43.06 24.74 -2.93
CA GLN A 351 42.83 23.46 -2.24
C GLN A 351 42.05 23.63 -0.93
N GLN A 352 42.33 24.68 -0.15
CA GLN A 352 41.60 24.99 1.08
C GLN A 352 40.15 25.40 0.79
N SER A 353 39.90 26.14 -0.30
CA SER A 353 38.54 26.53 -0.71
C SER A 353 37.70 25.32 -1.13
N GLU A 354 38.31 24.32 -1.78
CA GLU A 354 37.70 23.04 -2.13
C GLU A 354 37.41 22.19 -0.88
N GLN A 355 38.32 22.20 0.10
CA GLN A 355 38.13 21.51 1.38
C GLN A 355 36.92 22.04 2.18
N VAL A 356 36.70 23.36 2.17
CA VAL A 356 35.52 23.95 2.85
C VAL A 356 34.22 23.61 2.12
N SER A 357 34.27 23.29 0.82
CA SER A 357 33.09 22.77 0.10
C SER A 357 32.74 21.33 0.54
N PHE A 358 33.75 20.50 0.82
CA PHE A 358 33.56 19.16 1.39
C PHE A 358 33.00 19.22 2.82
N GLN A 359 33.42 20.18 3.62
CA GLN A 359 32.90 20.36 5.00
C GLN A 359 31.38 20.63 4.98
N SER A 360 30.90 21.48 4.07
CA SER A 360 29.46 21.76 3.91
C SER A 360 28.68 20.52 3.45
N LEU A 361 29.26 19.71 2.56
CA LEU A 361 28.63 18.46 2.11
C LEU A 361 28.58 17.42 3.26
N VAL A 362 29.61 17.37 4.10
CA VAL A 362 29.64 16.50 5.29
C VAL A 362 28.60 16.92 6.32
N GLU A 363 28.40 18.23 6.54
CA GLU A 363 27.35 18.74 7.43
C GLU A 363 25.94 18.45 6.91
N GLU A 364 25.70 18.59 5.60
CA GLU A 364 24.42 18.23 4.96
C GLU A 364 24.17 16.72 5.05
N LEU A 365 25.18 15.89 4.76
CA LEU A 365 25.10 14.43 4.91
C LEU A 365 24.84 14.01 6.36
N GLN A 366 25.50 14.65 7.34
CA GLN A 366 25.22 14.40 8.76
C GLN A 366 23.78 14.77 9.12
N LYS A 367 23.25 15.88 8.60
CA LYS A 367 21.86 16.28 8.84
C LYS A 367 20.87 15.28 8.25
N VAL A 368 21.12 14.80 7.03
CA VAL A 368 20.31 13.76 6.38
C VAL A 368 20.40 12.44 7.16
N ILE A 369 21.58 12.04 7.63
CA ILE A 369 21.74 10.83 8.45
C ILE A 369 20.93 10.94 9.75
N HIS A 370 21.01 12.06 10.47
CA HIS A 370 20.21 12.25 11.69
C HIS A 370 18.69 12.23 11.42
N GLU A 371 18.26 12.81 10.30
CA GLU A 371 16.85 12.80 9.92
C GLU A 371 16.38 11.38 9.52
N LYS A 372 17.25 10.62 8.84
CA LYS A 372 17.00 9.21 8.48
C LYS A 372 16.98 8.32 9.73
N ASP A 373 17.90 8.50 10.67
CA ASP A 373 17.92 7.80 11.96
C ASP A 373 16.68 8.10 12.79
N GLY A 374 16.19 9.35 12.77
CA GLY A 374 14.92 9.72 13.41
C GLY A 374 13.72 9.01 12.77
N LYS A 375 13.67 8.91 11.44
CA LYS A 375 12.63 8.17 10.72
C LYS A 375 12.73 6.66 10.98
N ILE A 376 13.93 6.10 11.04
CA ILE A 376 14.16 4.68 11.37
C ILE A 376 13.63 4.38 12.77
N LYS A 377 13.95 5.21 13.77
CA LYS A 377 13.42 5.03 15.14
C LYS A 377 11.90 5.09 15.20
N SER A 378 11.27 6.00 14.47
CA SER A 378 9.81 6.07 14.42
C SER A 378 9.20 4.82 13.75
N VAL A 379 9.83 4.30 12.71
CA VAL A 379 9.42 3.02 12.07
C VAL A 379 9.63 1.85 13.01
N GLU A 380 10.75 1.79 13.75
CA GLU A 380 11.02 0.76 14.76
C GLU A 380 9.98 0.78 15.89
N GLU A 381 9.60 1.95 16.39
CA GLU A 381 8.55 2.11 17.40
C GLU A 381 7.18 1.64 16.88
N LEU A 382 6.83 1.97 15.64
CA LEU A 382 5.60 1.50 14.99
C LEU A 382 5.63 -0.01 14.77
N LEU A 383 6.77 -0.57 14.36
CA LEU A 383 6.94 -2.01 14.17
C LEU A 383 6.80 -2.76 15.51
N GLN A 384 7.40 -2.22 16.58
CA GLN A 384 7.29 -2.77 17.93
C GLN A 384 5.83 -2.76 18.42
N ALA A 385 5.09 -1.69 18.15
CA ALA A 385 3.66 -1.59 18.47
C ALA A 385 2.82 -2.62 17.70
N GLU A 386 3.12 -2.83 16.41
CA GLU A 386 2.41 -3.84 15.60
C GLU A 386 2.77 -5.26 16.04
N ILE A 387 4.02 -5.54 16.43
CA ILE A 387 4.40 -6.83 17.02
C ILE A 387 3.60 -7.13 18.29
N LEU A 388 3.42 -6.15 19.18
CA LEU A 388 2.59 -6.30 20.39
C LEU A 388 1.11 -6.58 20.05
N LYS A 389 0.60 -5.94 18.98
CA LYS A 389 -0.77 -6.14 18.51
C LYS A 389 -0.98 -7.50 17.83
N VAL A 390 0.03 -7.98 17.10
CA VAL A 390 0.03 -9.33 16.52
C VAL A 390 0.09 -10.37 17.64
N ALA A 391 0.93 -10.16 18.66
CA ALA A 391 1.03 -11.06 19.80
C ALA A 391 -0.29 -11.12 20.61
N SER A 392 -1.02 -10.01 20.75
CA SER A 392 -2.33 -10.02 21.41
C SER A 392 -3.38 -10.76 20.56
N LYS A 393 -3.39 -10.55 19.24
CA LYS A 393 -4.25 -11.31 18.31
C LYS A 393 -3.91 -12.80 18.33
N GLU A 394 -2.64 -13.18 18.38
CA GLU A 394 -2.21 -14.58 18.45
C GLU A 394 -2.72 -15.26 19.74
N LYS A 395 -2.69 -14.55 20.87
CA LYS A 395 -3.31 -15.03 22.12
C LYS A 395 -4.82 -15.23 21.98
N THR A 396 -5.53 -14.31 21.31
CA THR A 396 -6.97 -14.48 21.07
C THR A 396 -7.27 -15.66 20.15
N VAL A 397 -6.44 -15.87 19.12
CA VAL A 397 -6.57 -17.03 18.22
C VAL A 397 -6.28 -18.33 18.96
N GLN A 398 -5.28 -18.37 19.84
CA GLN A 398 -5.04 -19.54 20.71
C GLN A 398 -6.22 -19.84 21.62
N ALA A 399 -6.82 -18.82 22.26
CA ALA A 399 -8.00 -18.99 23.10
C ALA A 399 -9.20 -19.55 22.31
N LEU A 400 -9.48 -18.99 21.14
CA LEU A 400 -10.54 -19.49 20.25
C LEU A 400 -10.25 -20.91 19.75
N THR A 401 -8.98 -21.25 19.50
CA THR A 401 -8.58 -22.60 19.09
C THR A 401 -8.85 -23.62 20.21
N GLN A 402 -8.52 -23.28 21.46
CA GLN A 402 -8.81 -24.11 22.62
C GLN A 402 -10.32 -24.30 22.82
N GLU A 403 -11.11 -23.25 22.61
CA GLU A 403 -12.57 -23.31 22.68
C GLU A 403 -13.17 -24.19 21.58
N ILE A 404 -12.64 -24.13 20.35
CA ILE A 404 -13.03 -25.02 19.25
C ILE A 404 -12.68 -26.49 19.57
N GLU A 405 -11.51 -26.75 20.17
CA GLU A 405 -11.09 -28.09 20.60
C GLU A 405 -12.06 -28.65 21.66
N ALA A 406 -12.40 -27.84 22.66
CA ALA A 406 -13.36 -28.21 23.70
C ALA A 406 -14.76 -28.50 23.12
N LEU A 407 -15.24 -27.65 22.20
CA LEU A 407 -16.52 -27.87 21.52
C LEU A 407 -16.50 -29.13 20.64
N LYS A 408 -15.37 -29.44 19.98
CA LYS A 408 -15.22 -30.69 19.23
C LYS A 408 -15.30 -31.91 20.15
N GLU A 409 -14.69 -31.85 21.32
CA GLU A 409 -14.76 -32.93 22.32
C GLU A 409 -16.20 -33.11 22.84
N GLU A 410 -16.92 -32.01 23.10
CA GLU A 410 -18.32 -32.05 23.53
C GLU A 410 -19.26 -32.60 22.44
N VAL A 411 -19.04 -32.23 21.18
CA VAL A 411 -19.76 -32.80 20.03
C VAL A 411 -19.45 -34.30 19.88
N GLY A 412 -18.18 -34.70 20.02
CA GLY A 412 -17.77 -36.11 19.99
C GLY A 412 -18.43 -36.93 21.10
N ASN A 413 -18.46 -36.41 22.33
CA ASN A 413 -19.15 -37.03 23.47
C ASN A 413 -20.66 -37.14 23.23
N SER A 414 -21.28 -36.10 22.66
CA SER A 414 -22.70 -36.10 22.31
C SER A 414 -23.04 -37.13 21.22
N GLN A 415 -22.17 -37.30 20.21
CA GLN A 415 -22.32 -38.33 19.18
C GLN A 415 -22.20 -39.75 19.76
N LEU A 416 -21.25 -39.96 20.67
CA LEU A 416 -21.05 -41.26 21.32
C LEU A 416 -22.25 -41.62 22.21
N GLU A 417 -22.87 -40.63 22.86
CA GLU A 417 -24.12 -40.80 23.61
C GLU A 417 -25.32 -41.07 22.67
N MET A 418 -25.37 -40.41 21.51
CA MET A 418 -26.37 -40.68 20.47
C MET A 418 -26.26 -42.10 19.91
N GLU A 419 -25.05 -42.61 19.67
CA GLU A 419 -24.82 -44.01 19.26
C GLU A 419 -25.30 -45.00 20.32
N LYS A 420 -25.04 -44.74 21.61
CA LYS A 420 -25.59 -45.56 22.70
C LYS A 420 -27.12 -45.54 22.70
N GLN A 421 -27.75 -44.37 22.50
CA GLN A 421 -29.21 -44.28 22.42
C GLN A 421 -29.78 -45.05 21.22
N VAL A 422 -29.14 -45.00 20.06
CA VAL A 422 -29.56 -45.78 18.88
C VAL A 422 -29.41 -47.29 19.13
N SER A 423 -28.35 -47.71 19.83
CA SER A 423 -28.16 -49.10 20.27
C SER A 423 -29.24 -49.57 21.25
N ILE A 424 -29.61 -48.73 22.23
CA ILE A 424 -30.71 -49.03 23.16
C ILE A 424 -32.04 -49.09 22.41
N ALA A 425 -32.30 -48.17 21.48
CA ALA A 425 -33.52 -48.14 20.69
C ALA A 425 -33.67 -49.39 19.80
N SER A 426 -32.57 -49.92 19.26
CA SER A 426 -32.60 -51.16 18.48
C SER A 426 -32.90 -52.38 19.36
N GLN A 427 -32.30 -52.48 20.55
CA GLN A 427 -32.61 -53.52 21.54
C GLN A 427 -34.07 -53.48 22.00
N VAL A 428 -34.61 -52.28 22.26
CA VAL A 428 -36.03 -52.09 22.62
C VAL A 428 -36.96 -52.54 21.49
N LYS A 429 -36.60 -52.23 20.23
CA LYS A 429 -37.37 -52.64 19.05
C LYS A 429 -37.37 -54.16 18.88
N GLU A 430 -36.23 -54.80 19.11
CA GLU A 430 -36.06 -56.25 19.03
C GLU A 430 -36.89 -56.96 20.12
N LEU A 431 -36.85 -56.46 21.35
CA LEU A 431 -37.72 -56.90 22.45
C LEU A 431 -39.21 -56.71 22.15
N GLN A 432 -39.60 -55.60 21.51
CA GLN A 432 -40.99 -55.38 21.08
C GLN A 432 -41.45 -56.40 20.03
N THR A 433 -40.61 -56.73 19.05
CA THR A 433 -40.92 -57.79 18.08
C THR A 433 -41.05 -59.15 18.74
N LEU A 434 -40.19 -59.45 19.71
CA LEU A 434 -40.21 -60.71 20.45
C LEU A 434 -41.46 -60.82 21.33
N LEU A 435 -41.85 -59.72 21.99
CA LEU A 435 -43.09 -59.58 22.75
C LEU A 435 -44.32 -59.78 21.85
N LYS A 436 -44.39 -59.12 20.69
CA LYS A 436 -45.46 -59.34 19.70
C LYS A 436 -45.51 -60.79 19.21
N GLY A 437 -44.36 -61.44 19.04
CA GLY A 437 -44.26 -62.86 18.71
C GLY A 437 -44.84 -63.75 19.80
N LYS A 438 -44.51 -63.48 21.07
CA LYS A 438 -45.04 -64.18 22.24
C LYS A 438 -46.54 -63.95 22.42
N GLU A 439 -47.00 -62.73 22.22
CA GLU A 439 -48.44 -62.39 22.27
C GLU A 439 -49.24 -63.14 21.20
N LYS A 440 -48.69 -63.28 19.99
CA LYS A 440 -49.27 -64.14 18.95
C LYS A 440 -49.30 -65.61 19.36
N GLN A 441 -48.22 -66.14 19.97
CA GLN A 441 -48.19 -67.51 20.49
C GLN A 441 -49.26 -67.74 21.56
N VAL A 442 -49.44 -66.78 22.48
CA VAL A 442 -50.50 -66.83 23.51
C VAL A 442 -51.88 -66.84 22.86
N LYS A 443 -52.15 -65.96 21.88
CA LYS A 443 -53.44 -65.97 21.14
C LYS A 443 -53.70 -67.29 20.42
N THR A 444 -52.65 -67.93 19.87
CA THR A 444 -52.78 -69.27 19.27
C THR A 444 -53.07 -70.34 20.33
N MET A 445 -52.41 -70.28 21.49
CA MET A 445 -52.69 -71.18 22.61
C MET A 445 -54.09 -70.99 23.18
N GLU A 446 -54.56 -69.75 23.33
CA GLU A 446 -55.94 -69.42 23.73
C GLU A 446 -56.96 -70.02 22.75
N ALA A 447 -56.75 -69.84 21.44
CA ALA A 447 -57.62 -70.43 20.42
C ALA A 447 -57.62 -71.96 20.47
N LEU A 448 -56.47 -72.59 20.70
CA LEU A 448 -56.35 -74.05 20.86
C LEU A 448 -57.03 -74.54 22.14
N LEU A 449 -56.93 -73.79 23.24
CA LEU A 449 -57.63 -74.10 24.48
C LEU A 449 -59.15 -73.98 24.30
N GLU A 450 -59.62 -72.95 23.61
CA GLU A 450 -61.04 -72.76 23.31
C GLU A 450 -61.57 -73.85 22.37
N GLU A 451 -60.76 -74.32 21.42
CA GLU A 451 -61.07 -75.48 20.59
C GLU A 451 -61.13 -76.78 21.41
N LYS A 452 -60.19 -76.99 22.33
CA LYS A 452 -60.20 -78.13 23.26
C LYS A 452 -61.40 -78.09 24.20
N GLU A 453 -61.80 -76.91 24.64
CA GLU A 453 -62.99 -76.69 25.45
C GLU A 453 -64.26 -77.06 24.65
N LYS A 454 -64.36 -76.63 23.39
CA LYS A 454 -65.43 -77.05 22.45
C LYS A 454 -65.42 -78.56 22.20
N GLU A 455 -64.25 -79.20 22.09
CA GLU A 455 -64.13 -80.66 21.98
C GLU A 455 -64.58 -81.37 23.26
N ILE A 456 -64.26 -80.84 24.44
CA ILE A 456 -64.70 -81.40 25.73
C ILE A 456 -66.22 -81.27 25.86
N VAL A 457 -66.81 -80.14 25.48
CA VAL A 457 -68.26 -79.95 25.42
C VAL A 457 -68.90 -80.98 24.48
N LYS A 458 -68.37 -81.15 23.27
CA LYS A 458 -68.84 -82.18 22.32
C LYS A 458 -68.69 -83.61 22.86
N LYS A 459 -67.60 -83.92 23.57
CA LYS A 459 -67.43 -85.22 24.24
C LYS A 459 -68.42 -85.39 25.40
N GLY A 460 -68.72 -84.32 26.13
CA GLY A 460 -69.78 -84.29 27.15
C GLY A 460 -71.15 -84.59 26.55
N GLU A 461 -71.48 -83.96 25.42
CA GLU A 461 -72.69 -84.23 24.64
C GLU A 461 -72.72 -85.68 24.12
N TRP A 462 -71.59 -86.21 23.65
CA TRP A 462 -71.48 -87.60 23.19
C TRP A 462 -71.65 -88.63 24.33
N VAL A 463 -71.15 -88.33 25.52
CA VAL A 463 -71.39 -89.13 26.73
C VAL A 463 -72.87 -89.06 27.15
N GLN A 464 -73.53 -87.91 26.97
CA GLN A 464 -74.97 -87.74 27.19
C GLN A 464 -75.81 -88.58 26.21
N VAL A 465 -75.43 -88.62 24.93
CA VAL A 465 -76.08 -89.44 23.90
C VAL A 465 -75.79 -90.95 24.10
N SER A 466 -74.60 -91.31 24.56
CA SER A 466 -74.23 -92.70 24.85
C SER A 466 -74.93 -93.24 26.10
N LEU A 467 -75.15 -92.42 27.14
CA LEU A 467 -75.97 -92.77 28.31
C LEU A 467 -77.47 -92.87 27.95
N LEU A 468 -77.97 -92.07 27.00
CA LEU A 468 -79.33 -92.21 26.44
C LEU A 468 -79.48 -93.47 25.55
N GLY A 469 -78.41 -93.89 24.88
CA GLY A 469 -78.37 -95.10 24.05
C GLY A 469 -78.37 -96.40 24.86
N ILE A 470 -77.73 -96.41 26.03
CA ILE A 470 -77.67 -97.59 26.92
C ILE A 470 -78.99 -97.78 27.71
N LEU A 471 -79.79 -96.72 27.93
CA LEU A 471 -81.12 -96.83 28.54
C LEU A 471 -82.24 -97.29 27.58
N LYS A 472 -82.02 -97.29 26.26
CA LYS A 472 -83.00 -97.73 25.24
C LYS A 472 -82.79 -99.16 24.72
N ALA A 473 -81.76 -99.86 25.19
CA ALA A 473 -81.39 -101.21 24.74
C ALA A 473 -81.95 -102.37 25.59
N ASN A 474 -82.91 -102.11 26.49
CA ASN A 474 -83.50 -103.12 27.40
C ASN A 474 -84.99 -103.42 27.15
N PHE A 475 -85.49 -103.28 25.91
CA PHE A 475 -86.86 -103.69 25.57
C PHE A 475 -86.93 -104.32 24.16
N CYS A 476 -87.10 -105.67 24.14
CA CYS A 476 -87.51 -106.54 23.01
C CYS A 476 -86.49 -106.72 21.86
N CYS A 477 -85.86 -107.87 21.53
CA CYS A 477 -86.14 -109.32 21.58
C CYS A 477 -87.29 -109.84 20.67
N GLY A 478 -86.90 -110.52 19.55
CA GLY A 478 -87.63 -111.57 18.81
C GLY A 478 -88.53 -111.12 17.64
N VAL A 479 -88.68 -111.77 16.46
CA VAL A 479 -88.30 -113.08 15.87
C VAL A 479 -88.65 -112.98 14.34
N VAL A 480 -87.70 -113.23 13.41
CA VAL A 480 -87.61 -114.32 12.38
C VAL A 480 -88.45 -114.22 11.06
N THR A 481 -87.71 -114.10 9.94
CA THR A 481 -87.84 -114.62 8.54
C THR A 481 -89.13 -114.52 7.71
N TRP A 482 -89.04 -114.14 6.42
CA TRP A 482 -88.97 -115.05 5.25
C TRP A 482 -88.97 -114.24 3.91
N THR A 483 -88.27 -114.78 2.91
CA THR A 483 -88.05 -114.26 1.55
C THR A 483 -89.22 -114.52 0.59
N PHE A 484 -89.50 -113.64 -0.38
CA PHE A 484 -89.44 -113.86 -1.86
C PHE A 484 -90.25 -112.81 -2.65
N LEU A 485 -89.78 -112.57 -3.89
CA LEU A 485 -90.48 -112.08 -5.11
C LEU A 485 -90.27 -110.63 -5.58
N ASN A 486 -89.36 -110.55 -6.56
CA ASN A 486 -89.30 -109.66 -7.73
C ASN A 486 -90.66 -109.20 -8.28
N PHE A 487 -90.77 -107.89 -8.60
CA PHE A 487 -91.21 -107.35 -9.91
C PHE A 487 -91.36 -105.81 -9.79
N SER A 488 -90.49 -105.02 -10.46
CA SER A 488 -90.74 -103.66 -11.03
C SER A 488 -89.43 -102.88 -11.32
N ASP A 489 -88.50 -103.50 -12.03
CA ASP A 489 -87.13 -102.95 -12.25
C ASP A 489 -86.95 -102.24 -13.61
N PHE A 490 -88.01 -101.66 -14.19
CA PHE A 490 -87.93 -101.08 -15.55
C PHE A 490 -88.39 -99.61 -15.70
N SER A 491 -88.70 -98.90 -14.62
CA SER A 491 -89.01 -97.45 -14.69
C SER A 491 -88.07 -96.56 -13.87
N LEU A 492 -87.38 -97.13 -12.87
CA LEU A 492 -86.42 -96.40 -12.02
C LEU A 492 -85.02 -96.23 -12.65
N LYS A 493 -84.65 -97.06 -13.65
CA LYS A 493 -83.32 -97.01 -14.28
C LYS A 493 -83.13 -95.76 -15.16
N GLY A 494 -84.17 -95.35 -15.91
CA GLY A 494 -84.14 -94.14 -16.76
C GLY A 494 -84.07 -92.84 -15.96
N GLN A 495 -84.77 -92.74 -14.82
CA GLN A 495 -84.64 -91.58 -13.93
C GLN A 495 -83.27 -91.55 -13.22
N LYS A 496 -82.71 -92.71 -12.85
CA LYS A 496 -81.38 -92.81 -12.22
C LYS A 496 -80.25 -92.39 -13.17
N ASP A 497 -80.35 -92.74 -14.45
CA ASP A 497 -79.33 -92.40 -15.45
C ASP A 497 -79.42 -90.92 -15.88
N THR A 498 -80.62 -90.32 -15.89
CA THR A 498 -80.80 -88.88 -16.15
C THR A 498 -80.35 -88.02 -14.96
N ILE A 499 -80.65 -88.46 -13.73
CA ILE A 499 -80.14 -87.83 -12.51
C ILE A 499 -78.61 -87.96 -12.47
N ALA A 500 -78.03 -89.12 -12.81
CA ALA A 500 -76.57 -89.28 -12.87
C ALA A 500 -75.90 -88.38 -13.92
N GLN A 501 -76.52 -88.18 -15.09
CA GLN A 501 -76.01 -87.24 -16.10
C GLN A 501 -76.10 -85.78 -15.63
N LEU A 502 -77.20 -85.38 -14.99
CA LEU A 502 -77.34 -84.05 -14.42
C LEU A 502 -76.38 -83.82 -13.25
N THR A 503 -76.19 -84.81 -12.38
CA THR A 503 -75.20 -84.75 -11.29
C THR A 503 -73.78 -84.63 -11.83
N ASN A 504 -73.40 -85.41 -12.85
CA ASN A 504 -72.10 -85.28 -13.49
C ASN A 504 -71.93 -83.91 -14.16
N LYS A 505 -72.98 -83.37 -14.82
CA LYS A 505 -72.90 -82.05 -15.44
C LYS A 505 -72.82 -80.92 -14.42
N VAL A 506 -73.56 -81.01 -13.32
CA VAL A 506 -73.46 -80.09 -12.18
C VAL A 506 -72.08 -80.17 -11.55
N GLN A 507 -71.53 -81.37 -11.37
CA GLN A 507 -70.20 -81.58 -10.80
C GLN A 507 -69.08 -81.08 -11.73
N GLU A 508 -69.25 -81.22 -13.05
CA GLU A 508 -68.35 -80.69 -14.07
C GLU A 508 -68.41 -79.15 -14.14
N LEU A 509 -69.61 -78.57 -14.04
CA LEU A 509 -69.81 -77.12 -13.95
C LEU A 509 -69.29 -76.55 -12.62
N GLU A 510 -69.45 -77.26 -11.50
CA GLU A 510 -68.87 -76.90 -10.21
C GLU A 510 -67.35 -76.96 -10.26
N GLN A 511 -66.75 -78.00 -10.87
CA GLN A 511 -65.31 -78.05 -11.11
C GLN A 511 -64.82 -76.91 -11.99
N GLN A 512 -65.53 -76.59 -13.08
CA GLN A 512 -65.20 -75.43 -13.92
C GLN A 512 -65.32 -74.11 -13.15
N ASN A 513 -66.36 -73.92 -12.34
CA ASN A 513 -66.52 -72.72 -11.51
C ASN A 513 -65.41 -72.60 -10.45
N VAL A 514 -65.03 -73.70 -9.80
CA VAL A 514 -63.91 -73.73 -8.84
C VAL A 514 -62.59 -73.44 -9.54
N GLN A 515 -62.39 -73.93 -10.76
CA GLN A 515 -61.18 -73.67 -11.55
C GLN A 515 -61.12 -72.21 -12.01
N GLN A 516 -62.24 -71.63 -12.45
CA GLN A 516 -62.35 -70.20 -12.78
C GLN A 516 -62.13 -69.31 -11.54
N LEU A 517 -62.74 -69.66 -10.40
CA LEU A 517 -62.53 -68.95 -9.12
C LEU A 517 -61.07 -69.02 -8.67
N ARG A 518 -60.40 -70.17 -8.82
CA ARG A 518 -58.95 -70.28 -8.53
C ARG A 518 -58.11 -69.40 -9.45
N GLN A 519 -58.46 -69.33 -10.74
CA GLN A 519 -57.77 -68.47 -11.71
C GLN A 519 -57.96 -66.98 -11.37
N VAL A 520 -59.19 -66.57 -11.04
CA VAL A 520 -59.51 -65.20 -10.61
C VAL A 520 -58.80 -64.86 -9.29
N CYS A 521 -58.82 -65.74 -8.29
CA CYS A 521 -58.09 -65.55 -7.04
C CYS A 521 -56.57 -65.44 -7.28
N SER A 522 -56.00 -66.21 -8.22
CA SER A 522 -54.58 -66.09 -8.59
C SER A 522 -54.25 -64.75 -9.26
N VAL A 523 -55.12 -64.24 -10.13
CA VAL A 523 -54.94 -62.93 -10.79
C VAL A 523 -55.07 -61.79 -9.79
N VAL A 524 -56.04 -61.85 -8.89
CA VAL A 524 -56.22 -60.86 -7.82
C VAL A 524 -55.00 -60.85 -6.88
N LEU A 525 -54.47 -62.02 -6.50
CA LEU A 525 -53.28 -62.11 -5.65
C LEU A 525 -52.04 -61.51 -6.35
N LYS A 526 -51.84 -61.79 -7.64
CA LYS A 526 -50.76 -61.18 -8.44
C LYS A 526 -50.93 -59.67 -8.59
N MET A 527 -52.16 -59.17 -8.74
CA MET A 527 -52.45 -57.73 -8.83
C MET A 527 -52.12 -57.01 -7.51
N PHE A 528 -52.43 -57.60 -6.35
CA PHE A 528 -52.06 -57.04 -5.04
C PHE A 528 -50.54 -57.05 -4.82
N LEU A 529 -49.84 -58.12 -5.25
CA LEU A 529 -48.37 -58.18 -5.19
C LEU A 529 -47.72 -57.12 -6.10
N LEU A 530 -48.17 -57.00 -7.35
CA LEU A 530 -47.67 -55.99 -8.29
C LEU A 530 -47.91 -54.57 -7.78
N LYS A 531 -49.06 -54.30 -7.15
CA LYS A 531 -49.35 -53.00 -6.55
C LYS A 531 -48.44 -52.70 -5.35
N GLY A 532 -48.14 -53.73 -4.54
CA GLY A 532 -47.16 -53.62 -3.45
C GLY A 532 -45.75 -53.35 -3.96
N GLU A 533 -45.34 -54.02 -5.04
CA GLU A 533 -44.04 -53.79 -5.71
C GLU A 533 -43.97 -52.40 -6.36
N GLU A 534 -45.06 -51.91 -6.95
CA GLU A 534 -45.15 -50.56 -7.51
C GLU A 534 -45.01 -49.48 -6.42
N GLU A 535 -45.63 -49.67 -5.25
CA GLU A 535 -45.46 -48.76 -4.11
C GLU A 535 -44.04 -48.81 -3.52
N GLN A 536 -43.42 -49.98 -3.46
CA GLN A 536 -42.00 -50.10 -3.06
C GLN A 536 -41.08 -49.40 -4.05
N MET A 537 -41.35 -49.54 -5.35
CA MET A 537 -40.59 -48.87 -6.42
C MET A 537 -40.72 -47.35 -6.33
N LYS A 538 -41.92 -46.82 -6.02
CA LYS A 538 -42.13 -45.38 -5.76
C LYS A 538 -41.35 -44.87 -4.56
N LYS A 539 -41.29 -45.63 -3.46
CA LYS A 539 -40.49 -45.28 -2.27
C LYS A 539 -38.98 -45.30 -2.57
N LEU A 540 -38.51 -46.33 -3.26
CA LEU A 540 -37.11 -46.42 -3.70
C LEU A 540 -36.73 -45.25 -4.62
N LYS A 541 -37.62 -44.88 -5.56
CA LYS A 541 -37.41 -43.75 -6.45
C LYS A 541 -37.25 -42.43 -5.67
N ALA A 542 -38.10 -42.17 -4.69
CA ALA A 542 -37.98 -40.97 -3.85
C ALA A 542 -36.67 -40.93 -3.05
N VAL A 543 -36.22 -42.08 -2.54
CA VAL A 543 -34.92 -42.18 -1.83
C VAL A 543 -33.75 -41.94 -2.78
N VAL A 544 -33.82 -42.45 -4.02
CA VAL A 544 -32.80 -42.19 -5.04
C VAL A 544 -32.75 -40.71 -5.39
N GLU A 545 -33.89 -40.06 -5.62
CA GLU A 545 -33.98 -38.62 -5.91
C GLU A 545 -33.47 -37.74 -4.74
N GLU A 546 -33.65 -38.19 -3.50
CA GLU A 546 -33.06 -37.54 -2.32
C GLU A 546 -31.54 -37.71 -2.27
N LYS A 547 -31.03 -38.91 -2.55
CA LYS A 547 -29.58 -39.18 -2.60
C LYS A 547 -28.90 -38.47 -3.75
N GLU A 548 -29.55 -38.34 -4.90
CA GLU A 548 -29.06 -37.54 -6.03
C GLU A 548 -28.95 -36.06 -5.67
N ARG A 549 -29.91 -35.50 -4.93
CA ARG A 549 -29.83 -34.13 -4.41
C ARG A 549 -28.71 -33.95 -3.38
N GLU A 550 -28.52 -34.93 -2.49
CA GLU A 550 -27.46 -34.92 -1.49
C GLU A 550 -26.07 -35.00 -2.14
N ILE A 551 -25.89 -35.87 -3.13
CA ILE A 551 -24.67 -35.96 -3.94
C ILE A 551 -24.42 -34.64 -4.69
N ALA A 552 -25.44 -34.04 -5.31
CA ALA A 552 -25.30 -32.76 -5.99
C ALA A 552 -24.86 -31.63 -5.03
N SER A 553 -25.38 -31.62 -3.80
CA SER A 553 -24.95 -30.69 -2.75
C SER A 553 -23.48 -30.92 -2.35
N GLN A 554 -23.06 -32.17 -2.16
CA GLN A 554 -21.67 -32.52 -1.84
C GLN A 554 -20.70 -32.17 -2.97
N VAL A 555 -21.07 -32.41 -4.22
CA VAL A 555 -20.28 -32.03 -5.40
C VAL A 555 -20.08 -30.51 -5.45
N LYS A 556 -21.13 -29.74 -5.14
CA LYS A 556 -21.03 -28.27 -5.08
C LYS A 556 -20.08 -27.81 -3.97
N GLN A 557 -20.16 -28.39 -2.77
CA GLN A 557 -19.23 -28.09 -1.68
C GLN A 557 -17.78 -28.44 -2.04
N LEU A 558 -17.55 -29.58 -2.71
CA LEU A 558 -16.21 -29.96 -3.19
C LEU A 558 -15.69 -28.99 -4.25
N GLN A 559 -16.53 -28.50 -5.17
CA GLN A 559 -16.13 -27.47 -6.13
C GLN A 559 -15.76 -26.15 -5.44
N ASP A 560 -16.50 -25.74 -4.42
CA ASP A 560 -16.21 -24.51 -3.68
C ASP A 560 -14.89 -24.65 -2.88
N LEU A 561 -14.65 -25.80 -2.25
CA LEU A 561 -13.37 -26.11 -1.60
C LEU A 561 -12.20 -26.17 -2.62
N GLN A 562 -12.44 -26.69 -3.82
CA GLN A 562 -11.43 -26.73 -4.87
C GLN A 562 -11.05 -25.32 -5.34
N LYS A 563 -12.02 -24.41 -5.50
CA LYS A 563 -11.76 -22.99 -5.80
C LYS A 563 -11.01 -22.29 -4.66
N GLN A 564 -11.36 -22.58 -3.41
CA GLN A 564 -10.62 -22.04 -2.26
C GLN A 564 -9.17 -22.54 -2.24
N ASN A 565 -8.93 -23.82 -2.54
CA ASN A 565 -7.57 -24.36 -2.66
C ASN A 565 -6.76 -23.72 -3.79
N GLU A 566 -7.38 -23.45 -4.94
CA GLU A 566 -6.74 -22.71 -6.04
C GLU A 566 -6.38 -21.28 -5.61
N SER A 567 -7.27 -20.62 -4.87
CA SER A 567 -7.01 -19.28 -4.29
C SER A 567 -5.85 -19.30 -3.30
N PHE A 568 -5.83 -20.25 -2.36
CA PHE A 568 -4.72 -20.39 -1.41
C PHE A 568 -3.39 -20.70 -2.11
N LYS A 569 -3.41 -21.52 -3.17
CA LYS A 569 -2.23 -21.82 -3.98
C LYS A 569 -1.68 -20.57 -4.66
N ALA A 570 -2.56 -19.70 -5.18
CA ALA A 570 -2.17 -18.42 -5.77
C ALA A 570 -1.57 -17.47 -4.71
N GLN A 571 -2.18 -17.38 -3.52
CA GLN A 571 -1.65 -16.57 -2.41
C GLN A 571 -0.26 -17.06 -1.95
N ILE A 572 -0.06 -18.37 -1.83
CA ILE A 572 1.26 -18.95 -1.49
C ILE A 572 2.31 -18.62 -2.56
N GLN A 573 1.92 -18.62 -3.84
CA GLN A 573 2.83 -18.28 -4.93
C GLN A 573 3.22 -16.80 -4.93
N GLU A 574 2.28 -15.89 -4.64
CA GLU A 574 2.58 -14.45 -4.50
C GLU A 574 3.50 -14.19 -3.30
N LEU A 575 3.22 -14.80 -2.14
CA LEU A 575 4.09 -14.71 -0.95
C LEU A 575 5.52 -15.19 -1.24
N ARG A 576 5.69 -16.28 -2.00
CA ARG A 576 7.01 -16.76 -2.43
C ARG A 576 7.71 -15.76 -3.35
N ARG A 577 6.97 -15.10 -4.25
CA ARG A 577 7.51 -14.08 -5.14
C ARG A 577 7.98 -12.85 -4.36
N GLU A 578 7.18 -12.41 -3.39
CA GLU A 578 7.54 -11.32 -2.48
C GLU A 578 8.80 -11.66 -1.68
N ASN A 579 8.90 -12.88 -1.17
CA ASN A 579 10.07 -13.34 -0.42
C ASN A 579 11.34 -13.42 -1.29
N CYS A 580 11.23 -13.82 -2.56
CA CYS A 580 12.35 -13.77 -3.51
C CYS A 580 12.83 -12.34 -3.78
N LYS A 581 11.91 -11.35 -3.87
CA LYS A 581 12.29 -9.94 -4.00
C LYS A 581 12.97 -9.42 -2.74
N GLN A 582 12.48 -9.79 -1.55
CA GLN A 582 13.14 -9.43 -0.29
C GLN A 582 14.56 -10.01 -0.20
N ALA A 583 14.76 -11.26 -0.60
CA ALA A 583 16.10 -11.86 -0.64
C ALA A 583 17.04 -11.11 -1.61
N SER A 584 16.54 -10.69 -2.78
CA SER A 584 17.29 -9.86 -3.72
C SER A 584 17.68 -8.49 -3.14
N LEU A 585 16.78 -7.86 -2.38
CA LEU A 585 17.04 -6.57 -1.73
C LEU A 585 18.07 -6.70 -0.59
N VAL A 586 18.08 -7.81 0.14
CA VAL A 586 19.08 -8.07 1.19
C VAL A 586 20.49 -8.18 0.58
N VAL A 587 20.63 -8.89 -0.55
CA VAL A 587 21.92 -8.99 -1.26
C VAL A 587 22.40 -7.61 -1.73
N GLN A 588 21.51 -6.79 -2.31
CA GLN A 588 21.86 -5.42 -2.71
C GLN A 588 22.25 -4.54 -1.52
N SER A 589 21.58 -4.70 -0.38
CA SER A 589 21.93 -3.97 0.85
C SER A 589 23.30 -4.38 1.39
N GLU A 590 23.67 -5.66 1.28
CA GLU A 590 24.97 -6.17 1.72
C GLU A 590 26.12 -5.67 0.82
N GLU A 591 25.89 -5.60 -0.50
CA GLU A 591 26.84 -4.99 -1.45
C GLU A 591 27.06 -3.49 -1.18
N LEU A 592 25.98 -2.75 -0.86
CA LEU A 592 26.07 -1.33 -0.49
C LEU A 592 26.84 -1.13 0.82
N LEU A 593 26.64 -1.98 1.83
CA LEU A 593 27.40 -1.92 3.08
C LEU A 593 28.89 -2.19 2.85
N GLN A 594 29.25 -3.10 1.95
CA GLN A 594 30.64 -3.37 1.60
C GLN A 594 31.29 -2.20 0.84
N ALA A 595 30.53 -1.53 -0.02
CA ALA A 595 30.97 -0.31 -0.71
C ALA A 595 31.17 0.86 0.27
N ILE A 596 30.26 1.04 1.24
CA ILE A 596 30.38 2.05 2.29
C ILE A 596 31.64 1.79 3.14
N ALA A 597 31.85 0.55 3.59
CA ALA A 597 33.05 0.18 4.35
C ALA A 597 34.36 0.40 3.56
N GLY A 598 34.32 0.22 2.24
CA GLY A 598 35.44 0.58 1.35
C GLY A 598 35.70 2.08 1.31
N LYS A 599 34.65 2.89 1.19
CA LYS A 599 34.73 4.36 1.18
C LYS A 599 35.16 4.93 2.53
N GLU A 600 34.73 4.34 3.64
CA GLU A 600 35.19 4.71 4.98
C GLU A 600 36.71 4.54 5.15
N LYS A 601 37.29 3.44 4.64
CA LYS A 601 38.75 3.24 4.65
C LYS A 601 39.48 4.29 3.81
N GLU A 602 38.90 4.64 2.66
CA GLU A 602 39.44 5.66 1.76
C GLU A 602 39.43 7.05 2.42
N ILE A 603 38.34 7.39 3.12
CA ILE A 603 38.22 8.62 3.92
C ILE A 603 39.28 8.65 5.03
N VAL A 604 39.48 7.56 5.77
CA VAL A 604 40.50 7.48 6.83
C VAL A 604 41.91 7.69 6.25
N SER A 605 42.20 7.11 5.08
CA SER A 605 43.48 7.34 4.39
C SER A 605 43.66 8.81 4.00
N LEU A 606 42.65 9.43 3.40
CA LEU A 606 42.69 10.84 3.02
C LEU A 606 42.80 11.78 4.22
N GLN A 607 42.14 11.47 5.34
CA GLN A 607 42.26 12.22 6.58
C GLN A 607 43.69 12.16 7.14
N ASN A 608 44.35 11.01 7.08
CA ASN A 608 45.74 10.87 7.48
C ASN A 608 46.68 11.68 6.57
N GLU A 609 46.46 11.63 5.25
CA GLU A 609 47.21 12.41 4.26
C GLU A 609 47.09 13.92 4.52
N LEU A 610 45.87 14.39 4.78
CA LEU A 610 45.59 15.79 5.14
C LEU A 610 46.27 16.19 6.45
N ALA A 611 46.31 15.31 7.45
CA ALA A 611 47.02 15.57 8.70
C ALA A 611 48.54 15.71 8.47
N THR A 612 49.15 14.85 7.63
CA THR A 612 50.56 14.97 7.26
C THR A 612 50.87 16.25 6.49
N GLN A 613 50.02 16.61 5.51
CA GLN A 613 50.15 17.85 4.74
C GLN A 613 50.04 19.09 5.65
N ARG A 614 49.09 19.09 6.58
CA ARG A 614 48.91 20.17 7.55
C ARG A 614 50.13 20.34 8.45
N ASN A 615 50.69 19.24 8.96
CA ASN A 615 51.91 19.28 9.77
C ASN A 615 53.11 19.84 8.99
N ALA A 616 53.26 19.45 7.71
CA ALA A 616 54.30 20.00 6.85
C ALA A 616 54.12 21.51 6.61
N PHE A 617 52.88 21.95 6.38
CA PHE A 617 52.57 23.37 6.20
C PHE A 617 52.84 24.19 7.47
N GLU A 618 52.46 23.67 8.65
CA GLU A 618 52.73 24.33 9.94
C GLU A 618 54.24 24.46 10.20
N GLN A 619 55.03 23.43 9.86
CA GLN A 619 56.49 23.52 9.91
C GLN A 619 57.04 24.59 8.96
N GLN A 620 56.51 24.68 7.74
CA GLN A 620 56.94 25.68 6.76
C GLN A 620 56.58 27.11 7.21
N ARG A 621 55.40 27.28 7.81
CA ARG A 621 54.96 28.55 8.41
C ARG A 621 55.90 28.98 9.54
N LYS A 622 56.31 28.04 10.41
CA LYS A 622 57.26 28.32 11.49
C LYS A 622 58.62 28.78 10.94
N LYS A 623 59.16 28.06 9.94
CA LYS A 623 60.38 28.47 9.23
C LYS A 623 60.24 29.85 8.58
N ASN A 624 59.10 30.17 7.97
CA ASN A 624 58.88 31.48 7.36
C ASN A 624 58.83 32.60 8.39
N ASN A 625 58.20 32.36 9.54
CA ASN A 625 58.22 33.31 10.66
C ASN A 625 59.65 33.55 11.18
N ASP A 626 60.43 32.49 11.39
CA ASP A 626 61.84 32.61 11.80
C ASP A 626 62.68 33.40 10.77
N LEU A 627 62.38 33.21 9.47
CA LEU A 627 63.03 33.97 8.39
C LEU A 627 62.60 35.43 8.35
N ARG A 628 61.34 35.74 8.70
CA ARG A 628 60.86 37.13 8.80
C ARG A 628 61.53 37.85 9.97
N GLU A 629 61.66 37.18 11.11
CA GLU A 629 62.34 37.73 12.29
C GLU A 629 63.82 38.02 11.97
N LYS A 630 64.53 37.07 11.37
CA LYS A 630 65.91 37.28 10.91
C LYS A 630 66.05 38.38 9.86
N ASN A 631 65.10 38.49 8.92
CA ASN A 631 65.11 39.58 7.93
C ASN A 631 64.81 40.94 8.56
N TRP A 632 63.92 40.99 9.55
CA TRP A 632 63.62 42.20 10.28
C TRP A 632 64.85 42.69 11.07
N GLU A 633 65.54 41.79 11.77
CA GLU A 633 66.81 42.08 12.44
C GLU A 633 67.88 42.58 11.45
N ALA A 634 68.00 41.94 10.28
CA ALA A 634 68.92 42.37 9.23
C ALA A 634 68.56 43.75 8.66
N MET A 635 67.27 44.03 8.49
CA MET A 635 66.78 45.33 8.01
C MET A 635 66.97 46.44 9.05
N GLU A 636 66.82 46.13 10.35
CA GLU A 636 67.12 47.06 11.44
C GLU A 636 68.62 47.36 11.54
N ALA A 637 69.48 46.34 11.38
CA ALA A 637 70.92 46.53 11.29
C ALA A 637 71.31 47.41 10.09
N LEU A 638 70.71 47.16 8.92
CA LEU A 638 70.93 47.98 7.71
C LEU A 638 70.47 49.42 7.91
N ALA A 639 69.27 49.65 8.44
CA ALA A 639 68.76 50.99 8.72
C ALA A 639 69.64 51.77 9.70
N SER A 640 70.21 51.07 10.70
CA SER A 640 71.20 51.65 11.63
C SER A 640 72.49 52.07 10.89
N THR A 641 73.00 51.22 9.99
CA THR A 641 74.18 51.57 9.18
C THR A 641 73.92 52.68 8.17
N GLU A 642 72.73 52.72 7.56
CA GLU A 642 72.28 53.76 6.64
C GLU A 642 72.21 55.11 7.35
N LYS A 643 71.61 55.15 8.55
CA LYS A 643 71.57 56.36 9.37
C LYS A 643 72.97 56.87 9.73
N LEU A 644 73.88 55.97 10.11
CA LEU A 644 75.26 56.33 10.41
C LEU A 644 75.98 56.92 9.18
N LEU A 645 75.74 56.35 8.00
CA LEU A 645 76.30 56.86 6.74
C LEU A 645 75.69 58.20 6.36
N GLN A 646 74.38 58.37 6.50
CA GLN A 646 73.68 59.62 6.25
C GLN A 646 74.19 60.75 7.15
N ASP A 647 74.42 60.45 8.43
CA ASP A 647 74.99 61.41 9.39
C ASP A 647 76.44 61.80 9.00
N LYS A 648 77.25 60.86 8.51
CA LYS A 648 78.60 61.15 7.99
C LYS A 648 78.58 61.96 6.69
N VAL A 649 77.65 61.67 5.78
CA VAL A 649 77.47 62.42 4.53
C VAL A 649 77.06 63.86 4.83
N ASN A 650 76.09 64.06 5.72
CA ASN A 650 75.64 65.38 6.15
C ASN A 650 76.77 66.18 6.83
N LYS A 651 77.58 65.52 7.66
CA LYS A 651 78.77 66.15 8.28
C LYS A 651 79.81 66.56 7.24
N THR A 652 80.14 65.66 6.31
CA THR A 652 81.13 65.91 5.24
C THR A 652 80.66 67.03 4.29
N ALA A 653 79.36 67.07 3.98
CA ALA A 653 78.77 68.14 3.17
C ALA A 653 78.90 69.50 3.86
N LYS A 654 78.66 69.56 5.18
CA LYS A 654 78.78 70.80 5.97
C LYS A 654 80.24 71.28 6.08
N GLU A 655 81.19 70.36 6.25
CA GLU A 655 82.63 70.67 6.25
C GLU A 655 83.11 71.17 4.89
N LYS A 656 82.66 70.55 3.77
CA LYS A 656 82.97 71.03 2.42
C LYS A 656 82.39 72.42 2.13
N GLN A 657 81.18 72.72 2.59
CA GLN A 657 80.57 74.04 2.44
C GLN A 657 81.38 75.11 3.18
N GLN A 658 81.87 74.82 4.40
CA GLN A 658 82.74 75.74 5.14
C GLN A 658 84.09 75.97 4.46
N HIS A 659 84.68 74.93 3.87
CA HIS A 659 85.92 75.07 3.09
C HIS A 659 85.72 75.90 1.81
N LEU A 660 84.58 75.74 1.13
CA LEU A 660 84.23 76.56 -0.04
C LEU A 660 84.13 78.04 0.35
N GLU A 661 83.37 78.34 1.42
CA GLU A 661 83.21 79.71 1.92
C GLU A 661 84.55 80.35 2.35
N ALA A 662 85.45 79.58 2.97
CA ALA A 662 86.79 80.04 3.31
C ALA A 662 87.64 80.36 2.07
N ALA A 663 87.65 79.48 1.07
CA ALA A 663 88.37 79.68 -0.19
C ALA A 663 87.81 80.86 -1.01
N GLU A 664 86.50 81.06 -0.98
CA GLU A 664 85.83 82.20 -1.61
C GLU A 664 86.26 83.54 -0.99
N VAL A 665 86.39 83.60 0.34
CA VAL A 665 86.88 84.80 1.05
C VAL A 665 88.34 85.07 0.72
N GLU A 666 89.18 84.04 0.71
CA GLU A 666 90.62 84.16 0.42
C GLU A 666 90.86 84.62 -1.03
N THR A 667 90.07 84.10 -1.99
CA THR A 667 90.10 84.51 -3.40
C THR A 667 89.73 85.99 -3.58
N ARG A 668 88.70 86.46 -2.87
CA ARG A 668 88.31 87.89 -2.88
C ARG A 668 89.43 88.78 -2.35
N GLN A 669 90.06 88.39 -1.25
CA GLN A 669 91.18 89.12 -0.66
C GLN A 669 92.40 89.19 -1.59
N LEU A 670 92.72 88.10 -2.29
CA LEU A 670 93.82 88.04 -3.25
C LEU A 670 93.57 88.95 -4.46
N LEU A 671 92.38 88.87 -5.06
CA LEU A 671 92.00 89.70 -6.21
C LEU A 671 91.98 91.20 -5.86
N GLN A 672 91.55 91.55 -4.65
CA GLN A 672 91.56 92.93 -4.16
C GLN A 672 92.99 93.46 -3.90
N LYS A 673 93.94 92.59 -3.56
CA LYS A 673 95.38 92.93 -3.49
C LYS A 673 95.99 93.17 -4.88
N LEU A 674 95.63 92.35 -5.87
CA LEU A 674 96.16 92.44 -7.24
C LEU A 674 95.67 93.68 -7.99
N PHE A 675 94.47 94.19 -7.66
CA PHE A 675 93.89 95.39 -8.28
C PHE A 675 93.35 96.40 -7.24
N PRO A 676 94.24 97.14 -6.54
CA PRO A 676 93.86 97.99 -5.40
C PRO A 676 92.94 99.16 -5.72
N LYS A 677 92.79 99.51 -7.01
CA LYS A 677 91.95 100.63 -7.49
C LYS A 677 90.50 100.23 -7.80
N VAL A 678 90.16 98.94 -7.71
CA VAL A 678 88.81 98.40 -7.93
C VAL A 678 88.17 98.09 -6.58
N SER A 679 87.25 98.94 -6.12
CA SER A 679 86.57 98.79 -4.83
C SER A 679 85.10 98.42 -4.98
N LEU A 680 84.68 97.29 -4.39
CA LEU A 680 83.31 96.77 -4.38
C LEU A 680 82.78 96.54 -2.94
N PRO A 681 81.45 96.62 -2.70
CA PRO A 681 80.84 96.39 -1.39
C PRO A 681 81.00 94.95 -0.86
N SER A 682 81.16 94.79 0.46
CA SER A 682 81.44 93.51 1.12
C SER A 682 80.21 92.60 1.34
N ASN A 683 79.00 93.06 1.03
CA ASN A 683 77.74 92.37 1.34
C ASN A 683 77.12 91.59 0.16
N MET A 684 77.88 91.33 -0.90
CA MET A 684 77.41 90.62 -2.11
C MET A 684 77.84 89.14 -2.11
N SER A 685 77.07 88.27 -2.77
CA SER A 685 77.34 86.82 -2.84
C SER A 685 78.58 86.49 -3.68
N HIS A 686 79.21 85.32 -3.42
CA HIS A 686 80.31 84.68 -4.18
C HIS A 686 80.50 85.24 -5.61
N SER A 687 79.59 84.71 -6.43
CA SER A 687 79.43 84.88 -7.86
C SER A 687 79.18 86.32 -8.30
N GLU A 688 78.33 87.06 -7.58
CA GLU A 688 78.00 88.45 -7.94
C GLU A 688 79.19 89.39 -7.76
N TRP A 689 80.00 89.15 -6.72
CA TRP A 689 81.23 89.92 -6.48
C TRP A 689 82.28 89.64 -7.56
N ILE A 690 82.48 88.37 -7.94
CA ILE A 690 83.41 87.99 -9.02
C ILE A 690 82.97 88.61 -10.35
N CYS A 691 81.68 88.55 -10.68
CA CYS A 691 81.16 89.12 -11.93
C CYS A 691 81.30 90.66 -11.97
N GLY A 692 81.08 91.35 -10.84
CA GLY A 692 81.30 92.79 -10.72
C GLY A 692 82.77 93.18 -10.81
N PHE A 693 83.64 92.39 -10.17
CA PHE A 693 85.10 92.57 -10.22
C PHE A 693 85.62 92.38 -11.64
N GLU A 694 85.17 91.31 -12.31
CA GLU A 694 85.53 91.01 -13.70
C GLU A 694 85.15 92.16 -14.63
N LYS A 695 83.94 92.73 -14.48
CA LYS A 695 83.47 93.86 -15.32
C LYS A 695 84.36 95.11 -15.16
N LEU A 696 84.72 95.46 -13.93
CA LEU A 696 85.59 96.62 -13.63
C LEU A 696 87.04 96.37 -14.06
N ALA A 697 87.54 95.14 -13.92
CA ALA A 697 88.85 94.74 -14.44
C ALA A 697 88.89 94.73 -15.97
N ARG A 698 87.80 94.33 -16.64
CA ARG A 698 87.66 94.35 -18.11
C ARG A 698 87.64 95.77 -18.67
N GLU A 699 87.06 96.73 -17.95
CA GLU A 699 87.12 98.15 -18.30
C GLU A 699 88.55 98.71 -18.14
N TYR A 700 89.30 98.20 -17.17
CA TYR A 700 90.72 98.54 -16.95
C TYR A 700 91.65 97.94 -18.03
N LEU A 701 91.31 96.78 -18.61
CA LEU A 701 92.10 96.12 -19.66
C LEU A 701 91.81 96.61 -21.09
N LYS A 702 90.80 97.46 -21.29
CA LYS A 702 90.32 97.89 -22.62
C LYS A 702 91.22 98.91 -23.34
N GLU A 703 92.44 99.16 -22.84
CA GLU A 703 93.49 99.98 -23.48
C GLU A 703 94.57 99.18 -24.23
N ALA A 704 94.45 97.84 -24.37
CA ALA A 704 95.39 97.05 -25.17
C ALA A 704 94.67 96.22 -26.25
N SER A 705 94.93 96.56 -27.52
CA SER A 705 94.35 95.99 -28.75
C SER A 705 95.11 94.79 -29.32
N GLY A 706 94.41 93.89 -30.04
CA GLY A 706 94.91 93.33 -31.32
C GLY A 706 94.79 91.81 -31.61
N SER A 707 93.78 91.43 -32.41
CA SER A 707 93.76 90.55 -33.62
C SER A 707 94.46 89.18 -33.69
N GLU A 708 93.68 88.07 -33.72
CA GLU A 708 94.05 86.78 -34.38
C GLU A 708 92.85 85.82 -34.73
N ASP A 709 91.65 86.33 -35.10
CA ASP A 709 90.40 85.52 -35.03
C ASP A 709 89.97 84.71 -36.29
N ALA A 710 90.68 84.77 -37.42
CA ALA A 710 90.14 84.20 -38.67
C ALA A 710 90.24 82.66 -38.80
N LYS A 711 91.26 82.01 -38.22
CA LYS A 711 91.40 80.53 -38.26
C LYS A 711 90.58 79.81 -37.17
N ALA A 712 90.27 80.50 -36.07
CA ALA A 712 89.42 79.97 -35.01
C ALA A 712 87.95 79.84 -35.43
N MET A 713 87.50 80.66 -36.39
CA MET A 713 86.12 80.64 -36.88
C MET A 713 85.82 79.46 -37.81
N GLU A 714 86.81 79.01 -38.60
CA GLU A 714 86.67 77.84 -39.49
C GLU A 714 86.58 76.52 -38.70
N GLN A 715 87.39 76.40 -37.64
CA GLN A 715 87.33 75.27 -36.70
C GLN A 715 85.97 75.22 -35.98
N LYS A 716 85.45 76.38 -35.53
CA LYS A 716 84.13 76.49 -34.90
C LYS A 716 82.97 76.15 -35.84
N LEU A 717 83.11 76.41 -37.15
CA LEU A 717 82.09 76.04 -38.14
C LEU A 717 82.01 74.52 -38.30
N LYS A 718 83.16 73.84 -38.37
CA LYS A 718 83.22 72.37 -38.45
C LYS A 718 82.66 71.70 -37.20
N GLU A 719 83.00 72.22 -36.02
CA GLU A 719 82.45 71.77 -34.74
C GLU A 719 80.92 71.99 -34.67
N ALA A 720 80.40 73.08 -35.24
CA ALA A 720 78.96 73.33 -35.33
C ALA A 720 78.24 72.38 -36.32
N GLU A 721 78.88 72.02 -37.44
CA GLU A 721 78.36 71.04 -38.40
C GLU A 721 78.31 69.61 -37.80
N GLU A 722 79.36 69.19 -37.09
CA GLU A 722 79.38 67.92 -36.36
C GLU A 722 78.32 67.88 -35.25
N MET A 723 78.11 69.00 -34.56
CA MET A 723 77.09 69.13 -33.53
C MET A 723 75.67 69.14 -34.12
N HIS A 724 75.48 69.71 -35.32
CA HIS A 724 74.21 69.61 -36.05
C HIS A 724 73.89 68.16 -36.45
N ILE A 725 74.89 67.39 -36.92
CA ILE A 725 74.70 65.97 -37.25
C ILE A 725 74.32 65.17 -36.00
N LEU A 726 74.98 65.44 -34.86
CA LEU A 726 74.67 64.77 -33.59
C LEU A 726 73.25 65.08 -33.09
N LEU A 727 72.84 66.35 -33.14
CA LEU A 727 71.49 66.78 -32.79
C LEU A 727 70.42 66.19 -33.72
N GLN A 728 70.72 66.08 -35.02
CA GLN A 728 69.84 65.41 -35.99
C GLN A 728 69.63 63.93 -35.64
N LEU A 729 70.72 63.22 -35.30
CA LEU A 729 70.66 61.82 -34.84
C LEU A 729 69.87 61.67 -33.54
N GLU A 730 70.01 62.61 -32.61
CA GLU A 730 69.24 62.62 -31.37
C GLU A 730 67.74 62.84 -31.64
N CYS A 731 67.39 63.74 -32.56
CA CYS A 731 66.01 63.98 -32.97
C CYS A 731 65.36 62.76 -33.63
N GLU A 732 66.09 62.04 -34.49
CA GLU A 732 65.62 60.78 -35.08
C GLU A 732 65.43 59.69 -34.00
N LYS A 733 66.31 59.64 -33.01
CA LYS A 733 66.13 58.74 -31.85
C LYS A 733 64.88 59.10 -31.05
N TYR A 734 64.62 60.38 -30.77
CA TYR A 734 63.39 60.82 -30.09
C TYR A 734 62.13 60.50 -30.89
N LYS A 735 62.13 60.69 -32.22
CA LYS A 735 61.01 60.29 -33.09
C LYS A 735 60.73 58.79 -33.01
N SER A 736 61.79 57.97 -33.02
CA SER A 736 61.66 56.51 -32.89
C SER A 736 61.05 56.12 -31.54
N VAL A 737 61.52 56.71 -30.44
CA VAL A 737 60.99 56.45 -29.09
C VAL A 737 59.53 56.90 -29.00
N LEU A 738 59.17 58.06 -29.55
CA LEU A 738 57.79 58.55 -29.56
C LEU A 738 56.87 57.62 -30.34
N ALA A 739 57.29 57.15 -31.53
CA ALA A 739 56.52 56.19 -32.32
C ALA A 739 56.33 54.85 -31.58
N GLU A 740 57.36 54.37 -30.89
CA GLU A 740 57.27 53.16 -30.06
C GLU A 740 56.32 53.36 -28.86
N THR A 741 56.40 54.52 -28.22
CA THR A 741 55.54 54.89 -27.08
C THR A 741 54.08 55.01 -27.52
N GLU A 742 53.82 55.64 -28.67
CA GLU A 742 52.50 55.71 -29.29
C GLU A 742 51.96 54.31 -29.63
N GLY A 743 52.81 53.43 -30.17
CA GLY A 743 52.45 52.03 -30.44
C GLY A 743 52.10 51.25 -29.17
N ILE A 744 52.80 51.49 -28.05
CA ILE A 744 52.47 50.90 -26.75
C ILE A 744 51.12 51.42 -26.24
N LEU A 745 50.88 52.74 -26.32
CA LEU A 745 49.62 53.36 -25.88
C LEU A 745 48.42 52.85 -26.70
N GLN A 746 48.55 52.72 -28.03
CA GLN A 746 47.50 52.16 -28.88
C GLN A 746 47.18 50.69 -28.54
N ARG A 747 48.20 49.89 -28.19
CA ARG A 747 47.98 48.50 -27.73
C ARG A 747 47.28 48.46 -26.38
N LEU A 748 47.68 49.32 -25.44
CA LEU A 748 47.02 49.44 -24.13
C LEU A 748 45.57 49.88 -24.26
N GLN A 749 45.30 50.91 -25.07
CA GLN A 749 43.94 51.38 -25.33
C GLN A 749 43.07 50.26 -25.89
N ARG A 750 43.55 49.53 -26.90
CA ARG A 750 42.80 48.40 -27.47
C ARG A 750 42.56 47.30 -26.44
N SER A 751 43.56 46.98 -25.62
CA SER A 751 43.42 45.99 -24.55
C SER A 751 42.38 46.40 -23.51
N VAL A 752 42.31 47.68 -23.15
CA VAL A 752 41.29 48.19 -22.23
C VAL A 752 39.90 48.14 -22.85
N GLU A 753 39.75 48.60 -24.11
CA GLU A 753 38.47 48.54 -24.83
C GLU A 753 37.95 47.10 -24.99
N GLU A 754 38.85 46.14 -25.25
CA GLU A 754 38.52 44.71 -25.32
C GLU A 754 38.07 44.16 -23.96
N GLU A 755 38.76 44.51 -22.87
CA GLU A 755 38.36 44.11 -21.52
C GLU A 755 37.03 44.76 -21.10
N GLU A 756 36.82 46.05 -21.37
CA GLU A 756 35.54 46.72 -21.13
C GLU A 756 34.39 46.03 -21.87
N SER A 757 34.61 45.63 -23.13
CA SER A 757 33.63 44.88 -23.92
C SER A 757 33.31 43.51 -23.30
N LYS A 758 34.34 42.77 -22.83
CA LYS A 758 34.15 41.50 -22.13
C LYS A 758 33.36 41.66 -20.84
N TRP A 759 33.71 42.65 -20.02
CA TRP A 759 32.99 42.91 -18.77
C TRP A 759 31.54 43.32 -19.03
N LYS A 760 31.29 44.10 -20.08
CA LYS A 760 29.94 44.49 -20.48
C LYS A 760 29.07 43.30 -20.86
N ILE A 761 29.60 42.37 -21.66
CA ILE A 761 28.90 41.12 -22.03
C ILE A 761 28.61 40.29 -20.78
N LYS A 762 29.61 40.14 -19.89
CA LYS A 762 29.47 39.36 -18.66
C LYS A 762 28.40 39.93 -17.72
N VAL A 763 28.33 41.26 -17.61
CA VAL A 763 27.27 41.93 -16.83
C VAL A 763 25.89 41.71 -17.47
N GLU A 764 25.77 41.82 -18.80
CA GLU A 764 24.50 41.56 -19.50
C GLU A 764 24.03 40.11 -19.35
N GLU A 765 24.95 39.14 -19.39
CA GLU A 765 24.67 37.72 -19.15
C GLU A 765 24.20 37.46 -17.72
N SER A 766 24.95 37.94 -16.71
CA SER A 766 24.53 37.82 -15.30
C SER A 766 23.19 38.52 -15.03
N GLN A 767 22.90 39.61 -15.72
CA GLN A 767 21.61 40.31 -15.60
C GLN A 767 20.45 39.53 -16.25
N LYS A 768 20.70 38.75 -17.31
CA LYS A 768 19.71 37.82 -17.89
C LYS A 768 19.47 36.63 -16.97
N GLU A 769 20.53 36.02 -16.44
CA GLU A 769 20.43 34.92 -15.46
C GLU A 769 19.64 35.35 -14.22
N LEU A 770 19.91 36.54 -13.68
CA LEU A 770 19.13 37.10 -12.57
C LEU A 770 17.65 37.30 -12.91
N LYS A 771 17.32 37.72 -14.14
CA LYS A 771 15.92 37.83 -14.57
C LYS A 771 15.24 36.46 -14.67
N GLN A 772 15.94 35.47 -15.20
CA GLN A 772 15.44 34.10 -15.28
C GLN A 772 15.22 33.50 -13.89
N MET A 773 16.20 33.64 -12.99
CA MET A 773 16.08 33.19 -11.60
C MET A 773 14.93 33.89 -10.88
N ARG A 774 14.75 35.20 -11.07
CA ARG A 774 13.58 35.94 -10.54
C ARG A 774 12.26 35.37 -11.05
N SER A 775 12.16 35.02 -12.33
CA SER A 775 10.93 34.40 -12.86
C SER A 775 10.66 33.01 -12.28
N SER A 776 11.70 32.22 -12.03
CA SER A 776 11.59 30.92 -11.36
C SER A 776 11.14 31.06 -9.91
N VAL A 777 11.70 32.03 -9.16
CA VAL A 777 11.28 32.35 -7.78
C VAL A 777 9.80 32.74 -7.75
N VAL A 778 9.36 33.62 -8.65
CA VAL A 778 7.93 33.99 -8.72
C VAL A 778 7.05 32.77 -9.01
N SER A 779 7.46 31.86 -9.90
CA SER A 779 6.70 30.62 -10.14
C SER A 779 6.62 29.74 -8.90
N LEU A 780 7.71 29.61 -8.15
CA LEU A 780 7.74 28.82 -6.90
C LEU A 780 6.89 29.47 -5.80
N GLU A 781 6.88 30.81 -5.71
CA GLU A 781 6.01 31.55 -4.79
C GLU A 781 4.52 31.27 -5.08
N HIS A 782 4.12 31.23 -6.36
CA HIS A 782 2.75 30.87 -6.74
C HIS A 782 2.42 29.40 -6.40
N GLU A 783 3.37 28.47 -6.57
CA GLU A 783 3.18 27.07 -6.18
C GLU A 783 3.01 26.92 -4.67
N VAL A 784 3.82 27.64 -3.88
CA VAL A 784 3.71 27.65 -2.43
C VAL A 784 2.35 28.18 -1.98
N GLU A 785 1.82 29.23 -2.64
CA GLU A 785 0.50 29.76 -2.30
C GLU A 785 -0.61 28.78 -2.66
N ARG A 786 -0.52 28.10 -3.82
CA ARG A 786 -1.44 27.02 -4.21
C ARG A 786 -1.45 25.89 -3.19
N LEU A 787 -0.27 25.43 -2.77
CA LEU A 787 -0.14 24.37 -1.76
C LEU A 787 -0.71 24.79 -0.39
N LYS A 788 -0.61 26.07 -0.01
CA LYS A 788 -1.27 26.56 1.21
C LYS A 788 -2.80 26.50 1.11
N GLU A 789 -3.37 26.80 -0.05
CA GLU A 789 -4.81 26.68 -0.28
C GLU A 789 -5.26 25.22 -0.20
N GLU A 790 -4.51 24.29 -0.80
CA GLU A 790 -4.76 22.84 -0.70
C GLU A 790 -4.66 22.34 0.75
N ILE A 791 -3.66 22.79 1.52
CA ILE A 791 -3.55 22.45 2.95
C ILE A 791 -4.78 22.91 3.72
N LYS A 792 -5.29 24.11 3.43
CA LYS A 792 -6.49 24.65 4.07
C LYS A 792 -7.75 23.84 3.70
N GLU A 793 -7.84 23.37 2.47
CA GLU A 793 -8.92 22.48 2.04
C GLU A 793 -8.86 21.12 2.76
N VAL A 794 -7.66 20.54 2.87
CA VAL A 794 -7.43 19.30 3.62
C VAL A 794 -7.80 19.46 5.10
N GLU A 795 -7.49 20.60 5.73
CA GLU A 795 -7.92 20.90 7.11
C GLU A 795 -9.43 20.97 7.25
N ASN A 796 -10.14 21.53 6.27
CA ASN A 796 -11.61 21.56 6.29
C ASN A 796 -12.20 20.16 6.14
N LEU A 797 -11.69 19.36 5.20
CA LEU A 797 -12.10 17.96 5.04
C LEU A 797 -11.82 17.14 6.30
N LYS A 798 -10.73 17.41 7.00
CA LYS A 798 -10.42 16.76 8.27
C LYS A 798 -11.48 17.08 9.34
N LYS A 799 -11.93 18.33 9.45
CA LYS A 799 -13.01 18.73 10.38
C LYS A 799 -14.33 18.07 10.02
N GLU A 800 -14.67 17.98 8.73
CA GLU A 800 -15.87 17.26 8.27
C GLU A 800 -15.79 15.77 8.60
N ARG A 801 -14.62 15.15 8.41
CA ARG A 801 -14.39 13.74 8.79
C ARG A 801 -14.60 13.51 10.28
N GLU A 802 -14.02 14.37 11.13
CA GLU A 802 -14.18 14.30 12.59
C GLU A 802 -15.66 14.47 13.01
N HIS A 803 -16.39 15.35 12.34
CA HIS A 803 -17.83 15.51 12.57
C HIS A 803 -18.62 14.26 12.18
N LEU A 804 -18.36 13.68 11.01
CA LEU A 804 -19.00 12.45 10.55
C LEU A 804 -18.65 11.24 11.42
N GLU A 805 -17.41 11.15 11.93
CA GLU A 805 -17.00 10.12 12.89
C GLU A 805 -17.81 10.23 14.20
N SER A 806 -18.02 11.44 14.72
CA SER A 806 -18.84 11.66 15.91
C SER A 806 -20.32 11.29 15.69
N GLU A 807 -20.89 11.61 14.53
CA GLU A 807 -22.26 11.21 14.18
C GLU A 807 -22.39 9.69 14.02
N LEU A 808 -21.38 9.03 13.45
CA LEU A 808 -21.34 7.58 13.35
C LEU A 808 -21.28 6.92 14.73
N GLU A 809 -20.46 7.45 15.65
CA GLU A 809 -20.37 6.95 17.03
C GLU A 809 -21.72 7.07 17.76
N LYS A 810 -22.43 8.19 17.59
CA LYS A 810 -23.79 8.35 18.13
C LYS A 810 -24.75 7.32 17.55
N ALA A 811 -24.75 7.12 16.23
CA ALA A 811 -25.60 6.12 15.59
C ALA A 811 -25.27 4.68 16.03
N GLU A 812 -24.00 4.37 16.30
CA GLU A 812 -23.56 3.08 16.84
C GLU A 812 -24.08 2.87 18.27
N ILE A 813 -24.02 3.91 19.12
CA ILE A 813 -24.58 3.88 20.48
C ILE A 813 -26.10 3.67 20.42
N GLU A 814 -26.81 4.42 19.58
CA GLU A 814 -28.26 4.27 19.39
C GLU A 814 -28.62 2.86 18.90
N ARG A 815 -27.86 2.32 17.94
CA ARG A 815 -28.02 0.95 17.48
C ARG A 815 -27.78 -0.06 18.59
N SER A 816 -26.78 0.15 19.44
CA SER A 816 -26.52 -0.71 20.60
C SER A 816 -27.71 -0.72 21.57
N THR A 817 -28.29 0.45 21.85
CA THR A 817 -29.50 0.55 22.67
C THR A 817 -30.68 -0.19 22.05
N TYR A 818 -30.96 0.00 20.75
CA TYR A 818 -32.04 -0.73 20.08
C TYR A 818 -31.82 -2.24 20.08
N VAL A 819 -30.58 -2.72 19.94
CA VAL A 819 -30.27 -4.15 20.04
C VAL A 819 -30.52 -4.70 21.44
N SER A 820 -30.23 -3.93 22.49
CA SER A 820 -30.55 -4.31 23.87
C SER A 820 -32.07 -4.39 24.08
N GLU A 821 -32.82 -3.38 23.63
CA GLU A 821 -34.28 -3.36 23.72
C GLU A 821 -34.92 -4.54 22.96
N VAL A 822 -34.43 -4.85 21.77
CA VAL A 822 -34.90 -6.02 20.99
C VAL A 822 -34.60 -7.34 21.72
N ARG A 823 -33.45 -7.43 22.41
CA ARG A 823 -33.12 -8.61 23.23
C ARG A 823 -34.09 -8.75 24.39
N GLU A 824 -34.36 -7.67 25.13
CA GLU A 824 -35.32 -7.68 26.24
C GLU A 824 -36.74 -8.05 25.78
N LEU A 825 -37.18 -7.50 24.64
CA LEU A 825 -38.47 -7.86 24.04
C LEU A 825 -38.52 -9.35 23.62
N LYS A 826 -37.42 -9.90 23.12
CA LYS A 826 -37.31 -11.31 22.77
C LYS A 826 -37.41 -12.19 24.02
N ASP A 827 -36.73 -11.83 25.09
CA ASP A 827 -36.77 -12.56 26.36
C ASP A 827 -38.20 -12.55 26.94
N LEU A 828 -38.87 -11.39 26.94
CA LEU A 828 -40.27 -11.27 27.34
C LEU A 828 -41.20 -12.13 26.47
N LEU A 829 -40.99 -12.17 25.15
CA LEU A 829 -41.77 -13.01 24.24
C LEU A 829 -41.57 -14.50 24.55
N THR A 830 -40.33 -14.93 24.84
CA THR A 830 -40.07 -16.33 25.22
C THR A 830 -40.71 -16.70 26.55
N GLU A 831 -40.74 -15.78 27.52
CA GLU A 831 -41.42 -16.00 28.80
C GLU A 831 -42.93 -16.07 28.64
N LEU A 832 -43.52 -15.22 27.78
CA LEU A 832 -44.94 -15.30 27.45
C LEU A 832 -45.29 -16.60 26.70
N GLN A 833 -44.44 -17.03 25.76
CA GLN A 833 -44.61 -18.29 25.05
C GLN A 833 -44.58 -19.47 26.02
N LYS A 834 -43.61 -19.50 26.95
CA LYS A 834 -43.52 -20.52 27.98
C LYS A 834 -44.77 -20.56 28.87
N LYS A 835 -45.25 -19.40 29.33
CA LYS A 835 -46.50 -19.32 30.12
C LYS A 835 -47.71 -19.83 29.34
N LEU A 836 -47.77 -19.57 28.04
CA LEU A 836 -48.83 -20.09 27.18
C LEU A 836 -48.74 -21.61 27.06
N ASP A 837 -47.55 -22.16 26.84
CA ASP A 837 -47.31 -23.60 26.73
C ASP A 837 -47.60 -24.33 28.06
N ASP A 838 -47.24 -23.73 29.20
CA ASP A 838 -47.58 -24.22 30.54
C ASP A 838 -49.10 -24.23 30.77
N SER A 839 -49.79 -23.13 30.41
CA SER A 839 -51.25 -23.03 30.48
C SER A 839 -51.95 -24.04 29.57
N TYR A 840 -51.43 -24.23 28.36
CA TYR A 840 -51.93 -25.22 27.41
C TYR A 840 -51.75 -26.64 27.94
N SER A 841 -50.58 -26.95 28.48
CA SER A 841 -50.30 -28.25 29.09
C SER A 841 -51.22 -28.54 30.28
N GLU A 842 -51.47 -27.53 31.12
CA GLU A 842 -52.41 -27.63 32.24
C GLU A 842 -53.86 -27.84 31.75
N ALA A 843 -54.28 -27.16 30.69
CA ALA A 843 -55.59 -27.38 30.09
C ALA A 843 -55.74 -28.79 29.50
N VAL A 844 -54.68 -29.33 28.87
CA VAL A 844 -54.64 -30.72 28.39
C VAL A 844 -54.77 -31.70 29.56
N ARG A 845 -54.00 -31.49 30.64
CA ARG A 845 -54.06 -32.30 31.86
C ARG A 845 -55.46 -32.31 32.46
N GLN A 846 -56.10 -31.15 32.58
CA GLN A 846 -57.49 -31.03 33.05
C GLN A 846 -58.49 -31.76 32.13
N ASN A 847 -58.28 -31.72 30.81
CA ASN A 847 -59.12 -32.45 29.86
C ASN A 847 -58.93 -33.97 29.96
N GLU A 848 -57.71 -34.45 30.22
CA GLU A 848 -57.43 -35.86 30.51
C GLU A 848 -58.12 -36.32 31.80
N GLU A 849 -58.03 -35.52 32.88
CA GLU A 849 -58.75 -35.78 34.13
C GLU A 849 -60.27 -35.83 33.92
N LEU A 850 -60.81 -34.89 33.14
CA LEU A 850 -62.23 -34.87 32.80
C LEU A 850 -62.65 -36.12 32.01
N ASN A 851 -61.83 -36.57 31.06
CA ASN A 851 -62.10 -37.79 30.30
C ASN A 851 -62.03 -39.05 31.18
N LEU A 852 -61.09 -39.08 32.14
CA LEU A 852 -61.01 -40.16 33.12
C LEU A 852 -62.28 -40.19 33.99
N LEU A 853 -62.71 -39.04 34.51
CA LEU A 853 -63.96 -38.93 35.29
C LEU A 853 -65.18 -39.34 34.46
N LYS A 854 -65.26 -38.94 33.19
CA LYS A 854 -66.33 -39.35 32.27
C LYS A 854 -66.34 -40.86 32.04
N THR A 855 -65.16 -41.47 31.92
CA THR A 855 -65.01 -42.93 31.78
C THR A 855 -65.49 -43.64 33.05
N GLN A 856 -65.03 -43.20 34.22
CA GLN A 856 -65.50 -43.72 35.52
C GLN A 856 -67.02 -43.56 35.67
N LEU A 857 -67.58 -42.41 35.28
CA LEU A 857 -69.02 -42.19 35.30
C LEU A 857 -69.76 -43.19 34.39
N ASN A 858 -69.29 -43.40 33.16
CA ASN A 858 -69.88 -44.39 32.24
C ASN A 858 -69.79 -45.83 32.78
N GLU A 859 -68.68 -46.18 33.44
CA GLU A 859 -68.54 -47.47 34.12
C GLU A 859 -69.55 -47.62 35.27
N THR A 860 -69.71 -46.59 36.10
CA THR A 860 -70.72 -46.60 37.18
C THR A 860 -72.13 -46.68 36.63
N LEU A 861 -72.45 -45.97 35.54
CA LEU A 861 -73.73 -46.07 34.84
C LEU A 861 -73.97 -47.49 34.30
N SER A 862 -72.94 -48.11 33.74
CA SER A 862 -73.02 -49.49 33.22
C SER A 862 -73.27 -50.49 34.36
N LYS A 863 -72.57 -50.35 35.49
CA LYS A 863 -72.79 -51.17 36.70
C LYS A 863 -74.22 -50.99 37.23
N LEU A 864 -74.67 -49.74 37.39
CA LEU A 864 -76.04 -49.45 37.81
C LEU A 864 -77.08 -50.02 36.84
N LYS A 865 -76.79 -50.04 35.53
CA LYS A 865 -77.67 -50.65 34.53
C LYS A 865 -77.76 -52.17 34.67
N VAL A 866 -76.64 -52.85 34.95
CA VAL A 866 -76.61 -54.28 35.24
C VAL A 866 -77.43 -54.57 36.50
N ASP A 867 -77.17 -53.84 37.60
CA ASP A 867 -77.92 -53.96 38.85
C ASP A 867 -79.43 -53.73 38.63
N GLN A 868 -79.79 -52.77 37.76
CA GLN A 868 -81.20 -52.51 37.42
C GLN A 868 -81.82 -53.67 36.64
N ASN A 869 -81.12 -54.25 35.67
CA ASN A 869 -81.59 -55.42 34.92
C ASN A 869 -81.75 -56.65 35.85
N GLU A 870 -80.83 -56.86 36.78
CA GLU A 870 -80.93 -57.92 37.79
C GLU A 870 -82.13 -57.71 38.71
N ARG A 871 -82.34 -56.48 39.21
CA ARG A 871 -83.53 -56.14 39.99
C ARG A 871 -84.83 -56.36 39.21
N GLN A 872 -84.87 -56.06 37.92
CA GLN A 872 -86.02 -56.36 37.06
C GLN A 872 -86.25 -57.87 36.92
N LYS A 873 -85.19 -58.66 36.76
CA LYS A 873 -85.27 -60.13 36.71
C LYS A 873 -85.83 -60.70 38.02
N VAL A 874 -85.28 -60.28 39.16
CA VAL A 874 -85.78 -60.67 40.49
C VAL A 874 -87.25 -60.26 40.67
N ALA A 875 -87.63 -59.05 40.24
CA ALA A 875 -89.02 -58.61 40.26
C ALA A 875 -89.94 -59.45 39.34
N GLY A 876 -89.44 -59.95 38.21
CA GLY A 876 -90.17 -60.84 37.30
C GLY A 876 -90.28 -62.28 37.77
N ASP A 877 -89.31 -62.77 38.55
CA ASP A 877 -89.34 -64.11 39.15
C ASP A 877 -90.13 -64.17 40.46
N LEU A 878 -90.32 -63.02 41.12
CA LEU A 878 -91.15 -62.89 42.33
C LEU A 878 -92.58 -63.43 42.16
N PRO A 879 -93.37 -63.07 41.12
CA PRO A 879 -94.71 -63.63 40.93
C PRO A 879 -94.68 -65.15 40.65
N LYS A 880 -93.66 -65.67 39.96
CA LYS A 880 -93.51 -67.12 39.74
C LYS A 880 -93.24 -67.87 41.05
N ALA A 881 -92.41 -67.28 41.92
CA ALA A 881 -92.17 -67.81 43.26
C ALA A 881 -93.44 -67.74 44.12
N GLN A 882 -94.23 -66.65 44.02
CA GLN A 882 -95.54 -66.53 44.68
C GLN A 882 -96.52 -67.61 44.21
N GLU A 883 -96.58 -67.89 42.91
CA GLU A 883 -97.45 -68.90 42.32
C GLU A 883 -97.01 -70.34 42.67
N SER A 884 -95.69 -70.58 42.70
CA SER A 884 -95.11 -71.86 43.14
C SER A 884 -95.39 -72.11 44.62
N LEU A 885 -95.29 -71.07 45.45
CA LEU A 885 -95.63 -71.14 46.87
C LEU A 885 -97.14 -71.39 47.07
N ALA A 886 -98.01 -70.71 46.30
CA ALA A 886 -99.45 -70.95 46.32
C ALA A 886 -99.82 -72.37 45.84
N SER A 887 -99.03 -72.94 44.93
CA SER A 887 -99.19 -74.32 44.48
C SER A 887 -98.72 -75.34 45.53
N LEU A 888 -97.60 -75.06 46.22
CA LEU A 888 -97.16 -75.83 47.39
C LEU A 888 -98.19 -75.79 48.52
N GLU A 889 -98.81 -74.64 48.80
CA GLU A 889 -99.92 -74.54 49.76
C GLU A 889 -101.12 -75.39 49.36
N ARG A 890 -101.48 -75.37 48.07
CA ARG A 890 -102.58 -76.20 47.55
C ARG A 890 -102.28 -77.68 47.70
N GLU A 891 -101.03 -78.09 47.49
CA GLU A 891 -100.60 -79.49 47.60
C GLU A 891 -100.48 -79.94 49.07
N ILE A 892 -99.99 -79.08 49.98
CA ILE A 892 -100.03 -79.30 51.44
C ILE A 892 -101.49 -79.40 51.90
N GLY A 893 -102.39 -78.57 51.36
CA GLY A 893 -103.84 -78.63 51.61
C GLY A 893 -104.49 -79.94 51.16
N LYS A 894 -104.04 -80.53 50.04
CA LYS A 894 -104.50 -81.86 49.59
C LYS A 894 -103.98 -82.99 50.47
N VAL A 895 -102.74 -82.92 50.95
CA VAL A 895 -102.18 -83.90 51.91
C VAL A 895 -102.90 -83.84 53.27
N VAL A 896 -103.53 -82.70 53.61
CA VAL A 896 -104.43 -82.55 54.76
C VAL A 896 -105.89 -82.94 54.41
N GLY A 897 -106.27 -82.92 53.14
CA GLY A 897 -107.63 -83.17 52.62
C GLY A 897 -107.96 -84.62 52.26
N ASP A 898 -106.97 -85.46 51.95
CA ASP A 898 -107.14 -86.92 51.72
C ASP A 898 -107.12 -87.71 53.05
N ALA A 899 -107.88 -87.24 54.04
CA ALA A 899 -108.02 -87.84 55.37
C ALA A 899 -109.44 -88.37 55.63
N ASN A 900 -110.14 -88.80 54.57
CA ASN A 900 -111.51 -89.27 54.66
C ASN A 900 -111.82 -90.10 53.40
N VAL A 901 -112.34 -91.32 53.48
CA VAL A 901 -113.16 -91.88 54.54
C VAL A 901 -113.07 -93.41 54.43
N ILE A 902 -112.47 -94.12 55.39
CA ILE A 902 -112.86 -95.52 55.62
C ILE A 902 -112.97 -95.76 57.13
N GLU A 903 -114.24 -95.89 57.54
CA GLU A 903 -114.71 -96.47 58.78
C GLU A 903 -115.03 -97.96 58.48
N ASN A 904 -114.45 -98.89 59.26
CA ASN A 904 -114.70 -100.35 59.34
C ASN A 904 -114.50 -101.18 58.03
N SER A 905 -113.83 -102.34 58.03
CA SER A 905 -113.62 -103.34 59.08
C SER A 905 -112.37 -104.21 58.80
N ASP A 906 -111.64 -104.76 59.77
CA ASP A 906 -111.49 -104.43 61.19
C ASP A 906 -110.23 -105.14 61.74
N VAL A 907 -109.59 -104.50 62.72
CA VAL A 907 -108.47 -104.94 63.58
C VAL A 907 -107.03 -104.52 63.17
N CYS A 908 -106.59 -103.42 63.82
CA CYS A 908 -105.27 -103.10 64.44
C CYS A 908 -104.02 -103.09 63.52
N THR A 909 -103.24 -102.00 63.32
CA THR A 909 -102.66 -100.99 64.24
C THR A 909 -102.08 -99.83 63.40
N GLU A 910 -102.57 -98.60 63.51
CA GLU A 910 -101.98 -97.43 62.78
C GLU A 910 -102.24 -96.09 63.52
N SER A 911 -101.74 -95.96 64.76
CA SER A 911 -101.93 -94.74 65.58
C SER A 911 -100.67 -93.85 65.71
N GLU A 912 -99.53 -94.23 65.14
CA GLU A 912 -98.28 -93.44 65.21
C GLU A 912 -97.85 -92.79 63.86
N LEU A 913 -98.56 -93.08 62.77
CA LEU A 913 -98.32 -92.49 61.44
C LEU A 913 -99.18 -91.25 61.15
N THR A 914 -100.32 -91.11 61.83
CA THR A 914 -101.26 -89.99 61.68
C THR A 914 -100.79 -88.73 62.43
N ASP A 915 -100.24 -88.87 63.63
CA ASP A 915 -99.70 -87.73 64.40
C ASP A 915 -98.38 -87.18 63.83
N LYS A 916 -97.48 -88.04 63.31
CA LYS A 916 -96.26 -87.59 62.61
C LYS A 916 -96.59 -86.86 61.30
N ARG A 917 -97.58 -87.33 60.52
CA ARG A 917 -98.04 -86.62 59.31
C ARG A 917 -98.66 -85.27 59.63
N ARG A 918 -99.46 -85.18 60.69
CA ARG A 918 -100.08 -83.91 61.11
C ARG A 918 -99.02 -82.92 61.61
N ASN A 919 -98.03 -83.38 62.37
CA ASN A 919 -96.95 -82.51 62.86
C ASN A 919 -96.00 -82.04 61.74
N VAL A 920 -95.69 -82.91 60.76
CA VAL A 920 -94.92 -82.52 59.55
C VAL A 920 -95.70 -81.54 58.68
N ALA A 921 -97.01 -81.73 58.51
CA ALA A 921 -97.86 -80.79 57.78
C ALA A 921 -97.95 -79.42 58.49
N VAL A 922 -98.04 -79.39 59.83
CA VAL A 922 -98.03 -78.13 60.61
C VAL A 922 -96.68 -77.41 60.48
N ASN A 923 -95.55 -78.12 60.57
CA ASN A 923 -94.23 -77.53 60.38
C ASN A 923 -94.03 -76.99 58.96
N LEU A 924 -94.44 -77.76 57.93
CA LEU A 924 -94.39 -77.29 56.54
C LEU A 924 -95.29 -76.07 56.30
N ASN A 925 -96.46 -76.01 56.92
CA ASN A 925 -97.36 -74.87 56.79
C ASN A 925 -96.79 -73.63 57.51
N GLN A 926 -96.09 -73.83 58.63
CA GLN A 926 -95.35 -72.77 59.32
C GLN A 926 -94.17 -72.26 58.48
N ASP A 927 -93.40 -73.15 57.84
CA ASP A 927 -92.30 -72.81 56.93
C ASP A 927 -92.80 -72.06 55.70
N VAL A 928 -93.94 -72.48 55.13
CA VAL A 928 -94.58 -71.77 54.02
C VAL A 928 -95.11 -70.40 54.46
N GLY A 929 -95.64 -70.28 55.68
CA GLY A 929 -95.99 -69.00 56.28
C GLY A 929 -94.78 -68.07 56.49
N HIS A 930 -93.62 -68.62 56.87
CA HIS A 930 -92.37 -67.88 56.96
C HIS A 930 -91.87 -67.44 55.57
N LEU A 931 -91.94 -68.31 54.56
CA LEU A 931 -91.61 -68.00 53.18
C LEU A 931 -92.52 -66.90 52.62
N LYS A 932 -93.83 -66.91 52.93
CA LYS A 932 -94.74 -65.81 52.57
C LYS A 932 -94.31 -64.47 53.16
N LYS A 933 -93.95 -64.44 54.45
CA LYS A 933 -93.47 -63.21 55.11
C LYS A 933 -92.18 -62.69 54.46
N LEU A 934 -91.24 -63.58 54.13
CA LEU A 934 -90.01 -63.21 53.41
C LEU A 934 -90.30 -62.68 52.00
N LEU A 935 -91.21 -63.33 51.27
CA LEU A 935 -91.60 -62.93 49.92
C LEU A 935 -92.32 -61.57 49.90
N VAL A 936 -93.16 -61.30 50.90
CA VAL A 936 -93.78 -59.98 51.11
C VAL A 936 -92.73 -58.94 51.46
N SER A 937 -91.75 -59.27 52.30
CA SER A 937 -90.64 -58.37 52.64
C SER A 937 -89.79 -58.01 51.40
N VAL A 938 -89.44 -59.01 50.57
CA VAL A 938 -88.75 -58.79 49.28
C VAL A 938 -89.61 -57.93 48.34
N SER A 939 -90.92 -58.19 48.27
CA SER A 939 -91.85 -57.40 47.46
C SER A 939 -91.92 -55.94 47.93
N GLN A 940 -91.90 -55.69 49.25
CA GLN A 940 -91.86 -54.35 49.84
C GLN A 940 -90.52 -53.66 49.61
N MET A 941 -89.39 -54.37 49.68
CA MET A 941 -88.07 -53.81 49.37
C MET A 941 -87.95 -53.42 47.88
N LEU A 942 -88.49 -54.23 46.98
CA LEU A 942 -88.50 -53.93 45.53
C LEU A 942 -89.42 -52.76 45.17
N SER A 943 -90.54 -52.60 45.87
CA SER A 943 -91.46 -51.46 45.68
C SER A 943 -90.89 -50.16 46.25
N LYS A 944 -90.30 -50.18 47.44
CA LYS A 944 -89.53 -49.04 47.98
C LYS A 944 -88.35 -48.67 47.09
N GLY A 945 -87.65 -49.66 46.53
CA GLY A 945 -86.63 -49.44 45.52
C GLY A 945 -87.19 -48.72 44.30
N ARG A 946 -88.36 -49.13 43.79
CA ARG A 946 -88.99 -48.52 42.61
C ARG A 946 -89.39 -47.06 42.82
N GLU A 947 -89.89 -46.73 44.00
CA GLU A 947 -90.22 -45.33 44.40
C GLU A 947 -88.95 -44.47 44.52
N HIS A 948 -87.83 -45.03 45.00
CA HIS A 948 -86.58 -44.29 45.12
C HIS A 948 -85.95 -43.93 43.76
N TYR A 949 -86.15 -44.74 42.71
CA TYR A 949 -85.68 -44.43 41.35
C TYR A 949 -86.62 -43.51 40.56
N GLN A 950 -87.91 -43.43 40.89
CA GLN A 950 -88.81 -42.46 40.26
C GLN A 950 -88.65 -41.02 40.80
N LEU A 951 -88.07 -40.87 42.00
CA LEU A 951 -87.77 -39.57 42.59
C LEU A 951 -86.42 -38.96 42.17
N VAL A 952 -85.57 -39.71 41.46
CA VAL A 952 -84.21 -39.29 41.04
C VAL A 952 -84.06 -39.33 39.50
N GLY A 953 -85.17 -39.30 38.77
CA GLY A 953 -85.20 -39.12 37.31
C GLY A 953 -85.07 -37.66 36.90
#